data_AF-A0A6N6Q680-F1
#
_entry.id   AF-A0A6N6Q680-F1
#
_cell.length_a   1.000
_cell.length_b   1.000
_cell.length_c   1.000
_cell.angle_alpha   90.00
_cell.angle_beta   90.00
_cell.angle_gamma   90.00
#
_symmetry.space_group_name_H-M   'P 1'
#
loop_
_entity.id
_entity.type
_entity.pdbx_description
1 polymer ?
#
loop_
_entity_poly.entity_id
_entity_poly.type
_entity_poly.pdbx_seq_one_letter_code
_entity_poly.pdbx_strand_id
1 'polypeptide(L)'
;MPAPNLRPAQDELAQLAAFQRRHRVSLLSVVCIELAGVARLKQQMGDAPALRLLHQHEQVLRDLLAGFPGGLEVSSGNGAFFLVFEKPSDAVKFALELDVRVALLGKKVGQALQERVGVHVGEVLVEVSDAAEGAGPVQGLNGIQVDICQAVLSLAAPGQVLMTRFAYDSARQALRVGTGAGGDEFAWANHGDYQAKGFDESLEICEVAPRNRMPLRAPAGNDRIQRVAGGPDLTEITRPIADAPFLARVRGARRNERNAARTGAAVVAFVGALFLVFQFLDGASYDWAYALKSTVPVADVVIVAMDDDAHRDLRQETSRLWSRNLHAQLVDRLTAAGAKAIGFDVHFDSPAASEMEKEGYVESSGDRALRLAFERSGRVVLGAALEENGVKPPSPLFRKPGRWGLVEWAPDPSSPIRQPIHAQGDVATFSEALAGLAGQQAPPRPEGAWLNYYGPPGTIRHLKYSSALSASDIPANLISNKIVLVGEAALLPPARDRFASPYPRWRGAEINGVEVNATAYLNRVRGDWLRRLPWWVELPLVLLFGVALGYALVFLEPPKAVAFGLAGALAIGVGATTQVWFTKVWFPWLVPAAVQLPLGVLWAVIVRTRLVSETDRQLRRALATHPRGHAAAVAAPSGVPSGATPPAAADSRDGTLIQSPEESARAAARFAVPPVPDHRMIRCIGKGAYGEVWVAEDIIGEFKAVKIIRRAAFANQAPFEREFRGLQKFTPISRSHPSLVHILHVGRNDETGFIYYIMEAGDDAASGQSIVPESYVPRSMGTDVERHGSIGLARVLQYGIEIGEAVAHLHRHGLIHRDIKPGNIIFVNDRPKLADIGLVTDIAAPGQEVTYIGTQGYMPPEGHGTPSADVFSLGKLLYVALTARSVQNFPDVPDGLAGAAPASLVGDFVGVLRRACEQAQPRRYQTAEEFVEGLRAIQSRLPGGGAP
;
A
#
# COMPACT_ATOMS: atom_id res chain seq x y z
N MET A 1 -11.89 46.53 30.25
CA MET A 1 -12.52 45.26 29.85
C MET A 1 -11.50 44.14 30.07
N PRO A 2 -11.83 43.05 30.77
CA PRO A 2 -10.90 41.95 30.94
C PRO A 2 -10.75 41.17 29.63
N ALA A 3 -9.51 40.79 29.32
CA ALA A 3 -9.14 40.04 28.13
C ALA A 3 -9.78 38.64 28.10
N PRO A 4 -10.11 38.09 26.92
CA PRO A 4 -10.71 36.77 26.83
C PRO A 4 -9.69 35.69 27.21
N ASN A 5 -10.15 34.73 28.02
CA ASN A 5 -9.42 33.54 28.44
C ASN A 5 -8.85 32.77 27.24
N LEU A 6 -7.53 32.77 27.08
CA LEU A 6 -6.81 31.86 26.22
C LEU A 6 -6.76 30.47 26.90
N ARG A 7 -7.54 29.52 26.38
CA ARG A 7 -7.19 28.10 26.45
C ARG A 7 -6.69 27.66 25.07
N PRO A 8 -5.36 27.55 24.84
CA PRO A 8 -4.81 26.83 23.68
C PRO A 8 -4.03 25.56 24.04
N ALA A 9 -3.74 25.30 25.32
CA ALA A 9 -2.68 24.34 25.69
C ALA A 9 -3.00 22.85 25.38
N GLN A 10 -4.26 22.40 25.44
CA GLN A 10 -4.58 20.96 25.24
C GLN A 10 -4.62 20.54 23.77
N ASP A 11 -5.11 21.40 22.88
CA ASP A 11 -5.19 21.09 21.44
C ASP A 11 -3.79 21.13 20.78
N GLU A 12 -2.92 22.03 21.22
CA GLU A 12 -1.52 22.12 20.76
C GLU A 12 -0.70 20.88 21.17
N LEU A 13 -0.85 20.42 22.42
CA LEU A 13 -0.21 19.18 22.91
C LEU A 13 -0.73 17.93 22.16
N ALA A 14 -2.01 17.88 21.83
CA ALA A 14 -2.60 16.77 21.07
C ALA A 14 -2.14 16.75 19.60
N GLN A 15 -2.08 17.92 18.95
CA GLN A 15 -1.55 18.06 17.59
C GLN A 15 -0.07 17.68 17.53
N LEU A 16 0.72 18.11 18.52
CA LEU A 16 2.13 17.75 18.61
C LEU A 16 2.35 16.25 18.90
N ALA A 17 1.56 15.65 19.80
CA ALA A 17 1.63 14.21 20.06
C ALA A 17 1.15 13.38 18.85
N ALA A 18 0.25 13.91 18.03
CA ALA A 18 -0.17 13.29 16.76
C ALA A 18 0.92 13.44 15.68
N PHE A 19 1.52 14.61 15.58
CA PHE A 19 2.65 14.91 14.69
C PHE A 19 3.86 14.03 15.03
N GLN A 20 4.27 13.96 16.30
CA GLN A 20 5.34 13.09 16.79
C GLN A 20 5.03 11.60 16.61
N ARG A 21 3.77 11.16 16.81
CA ARG A 21 3.37 9.76 16.54
C ARG A 21 3.48 9.41 15.05
N ARG A 22 3.19 10.37 14.18
CA ARG A 22 3.22 10.19 12.72
C ARG A 22 4.64 10.30 12.14
N HIS A 23 5.53 11.05 12.79
CA HIS A 23 6.86 11.43 12.27
C HIS A 23 8.02 11.09 13.23
N ARG A 24 7.97 9.93 13.91
CA ARG A 24 8.91 9.52 14.97
C ARG A 24 10.40 9.62 14.63
N VAL A 25 10.79 9.53 13.36
CA VAL A 25 12.08 9.97 12.78
C VAL A 25 11.82 10.21 11.28
N SER A 26 11.89 11.46 10.80
CA SER A 26 11.65 11.81 9.40
C SER A 26 12.51 13.02 9.02
N LEU A 27 13.01 13.08 7.77
CA LEU A 27 13.56 14.33 7.22
C LEU A 27 12.45 15.38 7.21
N LEU A 28 12.65 16.48 7.94
CA LEU A 28 11.72 17.61 8.01
C LEU A 28 12.42 18.88 7.52
N SER A 29 11.62 19.83 7.04
CA SER A 29 12.12 21.13 6.59
C SER A 29 12.03 22.13 7.73
N VAL A 30 13.17 22.59 8.24
CA VAL A 30 13.27 23.65 9.23
C VAL A 30 13.31 24.99 8.51
N VAL A 31 12.48 25.92 8.93
CA VAL A 31 12.45 27.30 8.42
C VAL A 31 12.70 28.24 9.59
N CYS A 32 13.69 29.11 9.44
CA CYS A 32 13.97 30.19 10.38
C CYS A 32 13.63 31.53 9.72
N ILE A 33 12.94 32.40 10.45
CA ILE A 33 12.42 33.67 9.92
C ILE A 33 12.74 34.79 10.91
N GLU A 34 13.26 35.90 10.43
CA GLU A 34 13.58 37.07 11.26
C GLU A 34 13.20 38.38 10.55
N LEU A 35 12.40 39.22 11.23
CA LEU A 35 12.05 40.54 10.71
C LEU A 35 13.29 41.45 10.74
N ALA A 36 13.68 41.97 9.58
CA ALA A 36 14.86 42.81 9.48
C ALA A 36 14.64 44.21 10.10
N GLY A 37 15.65 44.72 10.80
CA GLY A 37 15.71 46.13 11.20
C GLY A 37 14.81 46.51 12.39
N VAL A 38 14.41 45.54 13.22
CA VAL A 38 13.56 45.78 14.40
C VAL A 38 14.10 46.86 15.34
N ALA A 39 15.41 46.92 15.57
CA ALA A 39 16.02 47.97 16.41
C ALA A 39 15.82 49.38 15.83
N ARG A 40 15.93 49.53 14.50
CA ARG A 40 15.69 50.80 13.80
C ARG A 40 14.20 51.18 13.86
N LEU A 41 13.30 50.21 13.71
CA LEU A 41 11.85 50.42 13.83
C LEU A 41 11.47 50.92 15.24
N LYS A 42 12.06 50.33 16.29
CA LYS A 42 11.88 50.79 17.68
C LYS A 42 12.38 52.22 17.89
N GLN A 43 13.53 52.58 17.33
CA GLN A 43 14.06 53.95 17.40
C GLN A 43 13.19 54.98 16.65
N GLN A 44 12.60 54.61 15.51
CA GLN A 44 11.83 55.54 14.67
C GLN A 44 10.38 55.72 15.14
N MET A 45 9.76 54.66 15.68
CA MET A 45 8.33 54.65 16.01
C MET A 45 8.05 54.63 17.52
N GLY A 46 9.07 54.44 18.34
CA GLY A 46 8.94 54.19 19.78
C GLY A 46 8.56 52.73 20.10
N ASP A 47 8.82 52.32 21.34
CA ASP A 47 8.70 50.92 21.75
C ASP A 47 7.27 50.37 21.69
N ALA A 48 6.27 51.15 22.10
CA ALA A 48 4.88 50.69 22.14
C ALA A 48 4.27 50.48 20.73
N PRO A 49 4.43 51.40 19.76
CA PRO A 49 4.02 51.15 18.37
C PRO A 49 4.81 50.02 17.70
N ALA A 50 6.11 49.92 17.95
CA ALA A 50 6.94 48.84 17.40
C ALA A 50 6.53 47.46 17.95
N LEU A 51 6.19 47.36 19.24
CA LEU A 51 5.71 46.11 19.83
C LEU A 51 4.36 45.66 19.23
N ARG A 52 3.44 46.61 18.96
CA ARG A 52 2.17 46.30 18.27
C ARG A 52 2.40 45.80 16.85
N LEU A 53 3.37 46.40 16.14
CA LEU A 53 3.73 45.97 14.79
C LEU A 53 4.32 44.55 14.77
N LEU A 54 5.18 44.23 15.75
CA LEU A 54 5.71 42.88 15.92
C LEU A 54 4.57 41.88 16.14
N HIS A 55 3.64 42.15 17.04
CA HIS A 55 2.49 41.26 17.25
C HIS A 55 1.63 41.07 15.98
N GLN A 56 1.43 42.13 15.19
CA GLN A 56 0.72 42.02 13.91
C GLN A 56 1.48 41.17 12.89
N HIS A 57 2.81 41.27 12.87
CA HIS A 57 3.67 40.42 12.04
C HIS A 57 3.56 38.94 12.45
N GLU A 58 3.67 38.64 13.74
CA GLU A 58 3.52 37.27 14.27
C GLU A 58 2.16 36.67 13.93
N GLN A 59 1.11 37.48 14.00
CA GLN A 59 -0.24 37.04 13.67
C GLN A 59 -0.38 36.72 12.17
N VAL A 60 0.22 37.52 11.28
CA VAL A 60 0.27 37.21 9.84
C VAL A 60 0.96 35.89 9.56
N LEU A 61 2.04 35.59 10.29
CA LEU A 61 2.79 34.34 10.18
C LEU A 61 1.93 33.14 10.61
N ARG A 62 1.25 33.23 11.77
CA ARG A 62 0.36 32.17 12.27
C ARG A 62 -0.88 31.95 11.40
N ASP A 63 -1.50 33.03 10.92
CA ASP A 63 -2.63 32.98 10.00
C ASP A 63 -2.25 32.33 8.66
N LEU A 64 -1.03 32.59 8.17
CA LEU A 64 -0.49 31.92 7.00
C LEU A 64 -0.23 30.43 7.30
N LEU A 65 0.36 30.11 8.45
CA LEU A 65 0.74 28.74 8.83
C LEU A 65 -0.48 27.83 8.95
N ALA A 66 -1.62 28.35 9.41
CA ALA A 66 -2.89 27.62 9.46
C ALA A 66 -3.34 27.07 8.09
N GLY A 67 -2.88 27.66 6.98
CA GLY A 67 -3.10 27.17 5.61
C GLY A 67 -2.24 25.96 5.21
N PHE A 68 -1.27 25.57 6.03
CA PHE A 68 -0.31 24.49 5.78
C PHE A 68 -0.49 23.34 6.79
N PRO A 69 -1.28 22.30 6.49
CA PRO A 69 -1.65 21.26 7.45
C PRO A 69 -0.49 20.35 7.91
N GLY A 70 0.67 20.42 7.25
CA GLY A 70 1.91 19.74 7.64
C GLY A 70 2.98 20.70 8.19
N GLY A 71 2.59 21.92 8.55
CA GLY A 71 3.44 22.95 9.16
C GLY A 71 3.18 23.07 10.66
N LEU A 72 4.23 23.24 11.45
CA LEU A 72 4.15 23.40 12.90
C LEU A 72 5.08 24.53 13.37
N GLU A 73 4.58 25.42 14.22
CA GLU A 73 5.39 26.43 14.91
C GLU A 73 6.15 25.75 16.06
N VAL A 74 7.45 26.02 16.19
CA VAL A 74 8.26 25.58 17.33
C VAL A 74 8.91 26.83 17.93
N SER A 75 8.89 26.95 19.25
CA SER A 75 8.97 28.24 19.97
C SER A 75 10.12 29.16 19.55
N SER A 76 9.84 30.46 19.67
CA SER A 76 10.74 31.60 19.46
C SER A 76 11.77 31.73 20.58
N GLY A 77 13.04 31.89 20.20
CA GLY A 77 14.12 32.38 21.05
C GLY A 77 14.95 33.39 20.25
N ASN A 78 15.26 34.54 20.85
CA ASN A 78 16.08 35.61 20.26
C ASN A 78 15.50 36.40 19.07
N GLY A 79 14.18 36.41 18.88
CA GLY A 79 13.52 37.25 17.87
C GLY A 79 13.43 36.63 16.46
N ALA A 80 13.83 35.36 16.31
CA ALA A 80 13.60 34.56 15.10
C ALA A 80 12.51 33.50 15.35
N PHE A 81 11.66 33.28 14.34
CA PHE A 81 10.59 32.28 14.31
C PHE A 81 11.08 30.98 13.70
N PHE A 82 10.83 29.87 14.38
CA PHE A 82 11.16 28.53 13.90
C PHE A 82 9.89 27.78 13.51
N LEU A 83 9.86 27.29 12.28
CA LEU A 83 8.78 26.49 11.75
C LEU A 83 9.32 25.19 11.21
N VAL A 84 8.51 24.14 11.27
CA VAL A 84 8.82 22.83 10.70
C VAL A 84 7.75 22.45 9.70
N PHE A 85 8.16 21.98 8.52
CA PHE A 85 7.26 21.48 7.49
C PHE A 85 7.60 20.05 7.10
N GLU A 86 6.58 19.23 6.84
CA GLU A 86 6.74 17.88 6.28
C GLU A 86 7.42 17.89 4.89
N LYS A 87 7.21 18.95 4.10
CA LYS A 87 7.68 19.05 2.71
C LYS A 87 8.50 20.32 2.47
N PRO A 88 9.69 20.21 1.85
CA PRO A 88 10.50 21.39 1.51
C PRO A 88 9.79 22.37 0.59
N SER A 89 8.93 21.86 -0.30
CA SER A 89 8.12 22.67 -1.20
C SER A 89 7.12 23.57 -0.49
N ASP A 90 6.61 23.14 0.66
CA ASP A 90 5.59 23.88 1.39
C ASP A 90 6.26 24.93 2.30
N ALA A 91 7.42 24.60 2.88
CA ALA A 91 8.31 25.56 3.54
C ALA A 91 8.68 26.74 2.62
N VAL A 92 9.07 26.46 1.36
CA VAL A 92 9.45 27.50 0.40
C VAL A 92 8.25 28.32 -0.08
N LYS A 93 7.08 27.71 -0.29
CA LYS A 93 5.84 28.45 -0.60
C LYS A 93 5.46 29.40 0.52
N PHE A 94 5.52 28.90 1.75
CA PHE A 94 5.25 29.68 2.95
C PHE A 94 6.17 30.91 3.00
N ALA A 95 7.47 30.73 2.80
CA ALA A 95 8.44 31.84 2.79
C ALA A 95 8.12 32.90 1.73
N LEU A 96 7.76 32.49 0.51
CA LEU A 96 7.43 33.39 -0.60
C LEU A 96 6.11 34.12 -0.36
N GLU A 97 5.09 33.46 0.18
CA GLU A 97 3.80 34.08 0.49
C GLU A 97 3.89 35.02 1.70
N LEU A 98 4.72 34.67 2.68
CA LEU A 98 5.01 35.52 3.84
C LEU A 98 5.64 36.85 3.39
N ASP A 99 6.64 36.82 2.51
CA ASP A 99 7.28 38.02 1.97
C ASP A 99 6.26 39.00 1.34
N VAL A 100 5.25 38.48 0.62
CA VAL A 100 4.17 39.30 0.06
C VAL A 100 3.27 39.89 1.16
N ARG A 101 2.85 39.06 2.14
CA ARG A 101 1.95 39.50 3.21
C ARG A 101 2.61 40.52 4.14
N VAL A 102 3.90 40.36 4.44
CA VAL A 102 4.69 41.31 5.24
C VAL A 102 4.89 42.62 4.49
N ALA A 103 5.15 42.59 3.18
CA ALA A 103 5.23 43.81 2.36
C ALA A 103 3.89 44.58 2.34
N LEU A 104 2.76 43.88 2.32
CA LEU A 104 1.42 44.50 2.43
C LEU A 104 1.16 45.09 3.82
N LEU A 105 1.59 44.40 4.89
CA LEU A 105 1.51 44.93 6.25
C LEU A 105 2.34 46.21 6.38
N GLY A 106 3.57 46.22 5.85
CA GLY A 106 4.44 47.39 5.81
C GLY A 106 3.79 48.60 5.14
N LYS A 107 3.13 48.41 3.98
CA LYS A 107 2.38 49.48 3.31
C LYS A 107 1.26 50.06 4.17
N LYS A 108 0.55 49.23 4.95
CA LYS A 108 -0.52 49.69 5.84
C LYS A 108 0.00 50.56 6.99
N VAL A 109 1.21 50.27 7.48
CA VAL A 109 1.81 50.99 8.61
C VAL A 109 2.83 52.06 8.18
N GLY A 110 2.99 52.27 6.87
CA GLY A 110 3.93 53.26 6.31
C GLY A 110 5.40 52.90 6.53
N GLN A 111 5.73 51.62 6.68
CA GLN A 111 7.10 51.14 6.92
C GLN A 111 7.50 50.11 5.86
N ALA A 112 8.78 50.11 5.47
CA ALA A 112 9.31 49.07 4.60
C ALA A 112 9.72 47.86 5.45
N LEU A 113 8.86 46.83 5.49
CA LEU A 113 9.09 45.59 6.24
C LEU A 113 9.61 44.50 5.31
N GLN A 114 10.62 43.77 5.77
CA GLN A 114 11.26 42.69 5.03
C GLN A 114 11.72 41.61 6.00
N GLU A 115 11.49 40.36 5.63
CA GLU A 115 11.94 39.18 6.39
C GLU A 115 13.27 38.66 5.84
N ARG A 116 14.07 38.07 6.72
CA ARG A 116 15.16 37.16 6.36
C ARG A 116 14.65 35.75 6.55
N VAL A 117 14.90 34.87 5.58
CA VAL A 117 14.45 33.49 5.66
C VAL A 117 15.59 32.53 5.35
N GLY A 118 15.80 31.57 6.26
CA GLY A 118 16.67 30.41 6.06
C GLY A 118 15.84 29.14 6.02
N VAL A 119 16.11 28.26 5.04
CA VAL A 119 15.45 26.95 4.93
C VAL A 119 16.48 25.83 4.87
N HIS A 120 16.29 24.82 5.71
CA HIS A 120 17.14 23.65 5.74
C HIS A 120 16.29 22.38 5.84
N VAL A 121 16.79 21.26 5.33
CA VAL A 121 16.11 19.95 5.45
C VAL A 121 17.04 18.99 6.15
N GLY A 122 16.57 18.41 7.24
CA GLY A 122 17.33 17.48 8.05
C GLY A 122 16.48 16.72 9.05
N GLU A 123 17.12 15.85 9.82
CA GLU A 123 16.44 15.09 10.88
C GLU A 123 16.27 15.94 12.13
N VAL A 124 15.02 16.22 12.48
CA VAL A 124 14.67 17.13 13.58
C VAL A 124 13.94 16.37 14.66
N LEU A 125 14.41 16.51 15.91
CA LEU A 125 13.68 16.08 17.09
C LEU A 125 12.99 17.30 17.71
N VAL A 126 11.66 17.26 17.83
CA VAL A 126 10.87 18.32 18.47
C VAL A 126 10.65 17.95 19.94
N GLU A 127 11.25 18.69 20.87
CA GLU A 127 11.13 18.46 22.32
C GLU A 127 10.02 19.34 22.95
N VAL A 128 9.29 18.79 23.92
CA VAL A 128 8.35 19.55 24.77
C VAL A 128 8.99 19.71 26.14
N SER A 129 9.14 20.96 26.60
CA SER A 129 9.48 21.23 27.99
C SER A 129 8.21 21.57 28.78
N ASP A 130 8.04 20.96 29.96
CA ASP A 130 7.01 21.35 30.90
C ASP A 130 7.35 22.73 31.47
N ALA A 131 6.48 23.71 31.23
CA ALA A 131 6.72 25.08 31.69
C ALA A 131 6.51 25.19 33.21
N ALA A 132 7.39 25.96 33.87
CA ALA A 132 7.16 26.42 35.23
C ALA A 132 5.88 27.29 35.31
N GLU A 133 5.15 27.19 36.42
CA GLU A 133 3.84 27.82 36.63
C GLU A 133 3.78 29.27 36.15
N GLY A 134 2.98 29.52 35.11
CA GLY A 134 2.63 30.87 34.63
C GLY A 134 3.12 31.25 33.23
N ALA A 135 4.05 30.49 32.63
CA ALA A 135 4.43 30.63 31.22
C ALA A 135 3.86 29.47 30.39
N GLY A 136 3.34 29.74 29.19
CA GLY A 136 2.85 28.68 28.29
C GLY A 136 3.95 27.68 27.88
N PRO A 137 3.59 26.48 27.37
CA PRO A 137 4.55 25.46 26.98
C PRO A 137 5.53 25.99 25.92
N VAL A 138 6.83 25.98 26.23
CA VAL A 138 7.90 26.36 25.30
C VAL A 138 8.34 25.12 24.54
N GLN A 139 8.02 25.08 23.25
CA GLN A 139 8.42 24.01 22.33
C GLN A 139 9.85 24.27 21.84
N GLY A 140 10.82 23.43 22.21
CA GLY A 140 12.23 23.65 21.88
C GLY A 140 12.67 22.80 20.69
N LEU A 141 13.31 23.43 19.70
CA LEU A 141 14.03 22.75 18.62
C LEU A 141 15.52 22.88 18.91
N ASN A 142 16.16 21.78 19.33
CA ASN A 142 17.60 21.75 19.63
C ASN A 142 18.29 20.72 18.74
N GLY A 143 19.41 21.09 18.13
CA GLY A 143 20.25 20.18 17.36
C GLY A 143 20.89 20.80 16.13
N ILE A 144 21.78 20.03 15.51
CA ILE A 144 22.64 20.45 14.39
C ILE A 144 21.87 21.07 13.20
N GLN A 145 20.63 20.60 12.97
CA GLN A 145 19.78 21.08 11.87
C GLN A 145 19.27 22.51 12.10
N VAL A 146 19.10 22.90 13.36
CA VAL A 146 18.71 24.27 13.76
C VAL A 146 19.87 25.22 13.56
N ASP A 147 21.05 24.79 13.97
CA ASP A 147 22.29 25.57 13.84
C ASP A 147 22.61 25.83 12.36
N ILE A 148 22.43 24.82 11.49
CA ILE A 148 22.55 24.98 10.03
C ILE A 148 21.51 25.98 9.52
N CYS A 149 20.25 25.84 9.91
CA CYS A 149 19.19 26.72 9.42
C CYS A 149 19.38 28.18 9.89
N GLN A 150 19.84 28.39 11.12
CA GLN A 150 20.24 29.69 11.64
C GLN A 150 21.49 30.24 10.94
N ALA A 151 22.47 29.40 10.60
CA ALA A 151 23.62 29.80 9.82
C ALA A 151 23.20 30.29 8.43
N VAL A 152 22.30 29.56 7.75
CA VAL A 152 21.70 29.97 6.46
C VAL A 152 20.92 31.28 6.61
N LEU A 153 20.09 31.43 7.66
CA LEU A 153 19.37 32.67 7.95
C LEU A 153 20.34 33.85 8.14
N SER A 154 21.47 33.64 8.83
CA SER A 154 22.44 34.71 9.11
C SER A 154 23.13 35.27 7.86
N LEU A 155 23.14 34.53 6.74
CA LEU A 155 23.60 35.02 5.44
C LEU A 155 22.56 35.85 4.70
N ALA A 156 21.27 35.66 5.02
CA ALA A 156 20.19 36.25 4.25
C ALA A 156 20.13 37.77 4.49
N ALA A 157 20.22 38.54 3.40
CA ALA A 157 19.90 39.96 3.43
C ALA A 157 18.37 40.16 3.62
N PRO A 158 17.92 41.35 4.07
CA PRO A 158 16.48 41.65 4.15
C PRO A 158 15.75 41.39 2.83
N GLY A 159 14.72 40.54 2.87
CA GLY A 159 13.93 40.11 1.71
C GLY A 159 14.52 38.93 0.92
N GLN A 160 15.59 38.29 1.40
CA GLN A 160 16.16 37.09 0.79
C GLN A 160 15.66 35.81 1.46
N VAL A 161 15.38 34.81 0.61
CA VAL A 161 15.05 33.44 1.02
C VAL A 161 16.20 32.53 0.59
N LEU A 162 17.06 32.18 1.54
CA LEU A 162 18.20 31.30 1.34
C LEU A 162 17.89 29.89 1.82
N MET A 163 18.48 28.90 1.16
CA MET A 163 18.27 27.50 1.50
C MET A 163 19.44 26.61 1.10
N THR A 164 19.52 25.42 1.72
CA THR A 164 20.50 24.41 1.30
C THR A 164 20.07 23.72 -0.01
N ARG A 165 21.04 23.16 -0.73
CA ARG A 165 20.83 22.54 -2.05
C ARG A 165 19.69 21.50 -2.11
N PHE A 166 19.56 20.66 -1.09
CA PHE A 166 18.50 19.66 -1.03
C PHE A 166 17.10 20.29 -0.96
N ALA A 167 16.94 21.34 -0.14
CA ALA A 167 15.71 22.12 -0.05
C ALA A 167 15.38 22.78 -1.40
N TYR A 168 16.41 23.34 -2.04
CA TYR A 168 16.33 24.00 -3.34
C TYR A 168 15.85 23.07 -4.45
N ASP A 169 16.49 21.91 -4.64
CA ASP A 169 16.14 21.00 -5.73
C ASP A 169 14.72 20.43 -5.55
N SER A 170 14.37 20.08 -4.31
CA SER A 170 13.04 19.58 -3.95
C SER A 170 11.94 20.62 -4.18
N ALA A 171 12.12 21.84 -3.67
CA ALA A 171 11.16 22.92 -3.83
C ALA A 171 11.02 23.37 -5.30
N ARG A 172 12.14 23.51 -6.01
CA ARG A 172 12.16 23.91 -7.43
C ARG A 172 11.45 22.89 -8.32
N GLN A 173 11.60 21.60 -8.05
CA GLN A 173 10.87 20.55 -8.77
C GLN A 173 9.37 20.60 -8.48
N ALA A 174 8.97 20.69 -7.22
CA ALA A 174 7.56 20.68 -6.82
C ALA A 174 6.79 21.92 -7.31
N LEU A 175 7.39 23.11 -7.19
CA LEU A 175 6.80 24.38 -7.63
C LEU A 175 6.65 24.48 -9.15
N ARG A 176 7.50 23.79 -9.92
CA ARG A 176 7.34 23.66 -11.38
C ARG A 176 6.19 22.75 -11.81
N VAL A 177 5.81 21.78 -10.97
CA VAL A 177 4.76 20.78 -11.30
C VAL A 177 3.37 21.25 -10.89
N GLY A 178 3.25 22.00 -9.79
CA GLY A 178 1.97 22.42 -9.19
C GLY A 178 1.24 23.57 -9.91
N THR A 179 1.95 24.52 -10.51
CA THR A 179 1.35 25.64 -11.26
C THR A 179 1.43 25.33 -12.75
N GLY A 180 0.32 24.92 -13.37
CA GLY A 180 0.25 24.82 -14.83
C GLY A 180 0.66 26.15 -15.46
N ALA A 181 1.84 26.18 -16.10
CA ALA A 181 2.46 27.34 -16.75
C ALA A 181 3.17 28.41 -15.86
N GLY A 182 3.29 28.24 -14.53
CA GLY A 182 3.85 29.26 -13.62
C GLY A 182 5.37 29.20 -13.33
N GLY A 183 6.13 28.29 -13.96
CA GLY A 183 7.57 28.15 -13.68
C GLY A 183 8.43 29.38 -14.02
N ASP A 184 7.85 30.38 -14.69
CA ASP A 184 8.47 31.65 -15.08
C ASP A 184 8.27 32.78 -14.04
N GLU A 185 7.54 32.59 -12.94
CA GLU A 185 7.29 33.67 -11.96
C GLU A 185 8.39 33.83 -10.90
N PHE A 186 9.25 32.83 -10.71
CA PHE A 186 10.30 32.83 -9.69
C PHE A 186 11.69 32.69 -10.30
N ALA A 187 12.63 33.51 -9.82
CA ALA A 187 14.05 33.39 -10.07
C ALA A 187 14.69 32.44 -9.05
N TRP A 188 15.62 31.61 -9.54
CA TRP A 188 16.33 30.62 -8.76
C TRP A 188 17.82 30.77 -9.03
N ALA A 189 18.63 30.76 -7.98
CA ALA A 189 20.08 30.87 -8.07
C ALA A 189 20.75 29.83 -7.16
N ASN A 190 21.89 29.30 -7.60
CA ASN A 190 22.82 28.57 -6.73
C ASN A 190 24.09 29.41 -6.62
N HIS A 191 24.41 29.84 -5.40
CA HIS A 191 25.51 30.77 -5.08
C HIS A 191 26.83 30.05 -4.76
N GLY A 192 26.84 28.71 -4.83
CA GLY A 192 27.99 27.85 -4.60
C GLY A 192 28.20 27.49 -3.13
N ASP A 193 29.42 27.06 -2.81
CA ASP A 193 29.78 26.47 -1.51
C ASP A 193 30.13 27.50 -0.43
N TYR A 194 29.60 27.26 0.78
CA TYR A 194 29.87 28.02 1.99
C TYR A 194 30.26 27.09 3.13
N GLN A 195 31.33 27.41 3.84
CA GLN A 195 31.77 26.68 5.03
C GLN A 195 31.13 27.28 6.28
N ALA A 196 30.30 26.51 6.97
CA ALA A 196 29.77 26.89 8.27
C ALA A 196 30.78 26.53 9.38
N LYS A 197 30.99 27.45 10.32
CA LYS A 197 31.91 27.27 11.45
C LYS A 197 31.41 26.16 12.37
N GLY A 198 32.21 25.12 12.59
CA GLY A 198 31.84 23.95 13.39
C GLY A 198 31.20 22.81 12.61
N PHE A 199 31.19 22.88 11.27
CA PHE A 199 30.72 21.82 10.38
C PHE A 199 31.86 21.37 9.48
N ASP A 200 32.01 20.05 9.28
CA ASP A 200 33.08 19.45 8.47
C ASP A 200 32.80 19.53 6.96
N GLU A 201 31.52 19.64 6.58
CA GLU A 201 31.07 19.72 5.18
C GLU A 201 30.71 21.15 4.77
N SER A 202 31.05 21.51 3.53
CA SER A 202 30.60 22.76 2.92
C SER A 202 29.13 22.66 2.49
N LEU A 203 28.37 23.73 2.71
CA LEU A 203 26.97 23.83 2.35
C LEU A 203 26.82 24.62 1.04
N GLU A 204 26.20 24.00 0.04
CA GLU A 204 25.74 24.72 -1.16
C GLU A 204 24.55 25.63 -0.81
N ILE A 205 24.73 26.94 -0.94
CA ILE A 205 23.71 27.94 -0.63
C ILE A 205 22.99 28.37 -1.91
N CYS A 206 21.66 28.24 -1.88
CA CYS A 206 20.78 28.57 -2.99
C CYS A 206 19.75 29.63 -2.58
N GLU A 207 19.19 30.34 -3.56
CA GLU A 207 18.20 31.40 -3.36
C GLU A 207 16.98 31.18 -4.27
N VAL A 208 15.81 31.57 -3.75
CA VAL A 208 14.59 31.75 -4.52
C VAL A 208 14.01 33.13 -4.27
N ALA A 209 13.53 33.77 -5.33
CA ALA A 209 12.81 35.03 -5.22
C ALA A 209 11.79 35.19 -6.35
N PRO A 210 10.80 36.09 -6.24
CA PRO A 210 10.01 36.51 -7.38
C PRO A 210 10.89 37.06 -8.53
N ARG A 211 10.51 36.80 -9.78
CA ARG A 211 11.34 37.15 -10.96
C ARG A 211 11.69 38.63 -11.06
N ASN A 212 10.82 39.51 -10.55
CA ASN A 212 11.03 40.95 -10.55
C ASN A 212 12.17 41.40 -9.61
N ARG A 213 12.77 40.50 -8.82
CA ARG A 213 13.94 40.75 -7.95
C ARG A 213 15.29 40.39 -8.59
N MET A 214 15.33 39.97 -9.86
CA MET A 214 16.61 39.72 -10.55
C MET A 214 17.41 41.03 -10.78
N PRO A 215 18.75 40.98 -10.79
CA PRO A 215 19.60 39.79 -10.62
C PRO A 215 19.75 39.38 -9.14
N LEU A 216 19.71 38.07 -8.90
CA LEU A 216 20.01 37.49 -7.59
C LEU A 216 21.52 37.56 -7.36
N ARG A 217 21.94 37.95 -6.16
CA ARG A 217 23.36 38.17 -5.82
C ARG A 217 23.76 37.23 -4.69
N ALA A 218 24.93 36.62 -4.84
CA ALA A 218 25.49 35.76 -3.80
C ALA A 218 25.66 36.53 -2.48
N PRO A 219 25.21 35.96 -1.35
CA PRO A 219 25.38 36.60 -0.04
C PRO A 219 26.86 36.68 0.34
N ALA A 220 27.24 37.76 1.03
CA ALA A 220 28.57 37.85 1.62
C ALA A 220 28.67 36.90 2.83
N GLY A 221 29.81 36.22 2.97
CA GLY A 221 30.09 35.42 4.16
C GLY A 221 30.13 36.27 5.44
N ASN A 222 29.93 35.64 6.59
CA ASN A 222 30.00 36.24 7.92
C ASN A 222 30.80 35.33 8.88
N ASP A 223 30.89 35.69 10.16
CA ASP A 223 31.67 34.95 11.17
C ASP A 223 31.14 33.53 11.46
N ARG A 224 29.89 33.23 11.10
CA ARG A 224 29.27 31.91 11.27
C ARG A 224 29.41 31.04 10.03
N ILE A 225 29.41 31.63 8.85
CA ILE A 225 29.43 30.90 7.59
C ILE A 225 30.12 31.74 6.52
N GLN A 226 31.23 31.22 5.97
CA GLN A 226 32.08 31.93 5.02
C GLN A 226 32.02 31.27 3.64
N ARG A 227 32.09 32.08 2.58
CA ARG A 227 32.15 31.56 1.21
C ARG A 227 33.48 30.84 0.98
N VAL A 228 33.45 29.65 0.39
CA VAL A 228 34.67 28.90 0.08
C VAL A 228 35.43 29.61 -1.05
N ALA A 229 36.70 29.96 -0.80
CA ALA A 229 37.52 30.66 -1.78
C ALA A 229 37.78 29.79 -3.03
N GLY A 230 37.55 30.34 -4.22
CA GLY A 230 37.73 29.62 -5.49
C GLY A 230 36.56 28.74 -5.94
N GLY A 231 35.47 28.66 -5.16
CA GLY A 231 34.26 27.93 -5.57
C GLY A 231 33.53 28.63 -6.74
N PRO A 232 33.06 27.88 -7.76
CA PRO A 232 32.35 28.46 -8.89
C PRO A 232 31.06 29.15 -8.43
N ASP A 233 30.84 30.38 -8.90
CA ASP A 233 29.53 31.02 -8.78
C ASP A 233 28.60 30.40 -9.84
N LEU A 234 27.74 29.48 -9.40
CA LEU A 234 26.87 28.71 -10.29
C LEU A 234 25.64 29.52 -10.74
N THR A 235 25.55 30.80 -10.37
CA THR A 235 24.47 31.71 -10.82
C THR A 235 24.43 31.84 -12.35
N GLU A 236 25.59 31.83 -13.03
CA GLU A 236 25.63 31.92 -14.50
C GLU A 236 25.08 30.68 -15.20
N ILE A 237 25.22 29.49 -14.59
CA ILE A 237 24.65 28.22 -15.09
C ILE A 237 23.11 28.22 -14.99
N THR A 238 22.56 29.10 -14.15
CA THR A 238 21.11 29.24 -13.93
C THR A 238 20.42 30.33 -14.77
N ARG A 239 21.12 31.02 -15.71
CA ARG A 239 20.43 31.85 -16.73
C ARG A 239 19.38 31.00 -17.46
N PRO A 240 18.22 31.59 -17.85
CA PRO A 240 17.16 30.82 -18.46
C PRO A 240 17.72 30.12 -19.69
N ILE A 241 17.66 28.80 -19.67
CA ILE A 241 17.78 27.96 -20.87
C ILE A 241 16.58 28.35 -21.72
N ALA A 242 16.73 29.44 -22.47
CA ALA A 242 15.91 29.73 -23.61
C ALA A 242 16.12 28.58 -24.59
N ASP A 243 15.00 27.93 -24.89
CA ASP A 243 14.79 26.96 -25.98
C ASP A 243 15.33 25.52 -25.81
N ALA A 244 14.36 24.62 -25.58
CA ALA A 244 14.31 23.19 -25.91
C ALA A 244 15.49 22.28 -25.48
N PRO A 245 15.32 21.46 -24.41
CA PRO A 245 14.62 20.17 -24.55
C PRO A 245 13.78 19.75 -23.31
N PHE A 246 13.60 20.61 -22.31
CA PHE A 246 12.92 20.27 -21.05
C PHE A 246 11.39 20.46 -21.12
N LEU A 247 10.88 21.52 -21.77
CA LEU A 247 9.45 21.69 -22.02
C LEU A 247 8.88 20.61 -22.95
N ALA A 248 9.68 20.08 -23.88
CA ALA A 248 9.36 18.89 -24.66
C ALA A 248 9.28 17.62 -23.77
N ARG A 249 10.09 17.53 -22.71
CA ARG A 249 10.09 16.40 -21.74
C ARG A 249 8.97 16.48 -20.71
N VAL A 250 8.57 17.67 -20.25
CA VAL A 250 7.39 17.82 -19.36
C VAL A 250 6.08 17.66 -20.13
N ARG A 251 6.00 18.19 -21.36
CA ARG A 251 4.94 17.81 -22.31
C ARG A 251 5.00 16.31 -22.62
N GLY A 252 6.19 15.73 -22.71
CA GLY A 252 6.43 14.29 -22.86
C GLY A 252 5.92 13.46 -21.68
N ALA A 253 6.16 13.87 -20.44
CA ALA A 253 5.70 13.18 -19.23
C ALA A 253 4.17 13.28 -19.08
N ARG A 254 3.58 14.47 -19.26
CA ARG A 254 2.10 14.62 -19.29
C ARG A 254 1.47 13.94 -20.50
N ARG A 255 2.17 13.87 -21.64
CA ARG A 255 1.76 13.10 -22.82
C ARG A 255 1.87 11.60 -22.55
N ASN A 256 2.86 11.14 -21.78
CA ASN A 256 3.02 9.74 -21.38
C ASN A 256 1.95 9.35 -20.35
N GLU A 257 1.60 10.20 -19.40
CA GLU A 257 0.46 9.99 -18.50
C GLU A 257 -0.87 9.95 -19.26
N ARG A 258 -1.11 10.92 -20.17
CA ARG A 258 -2.32 10.92 -21.01
C ARG A 258 -2.37 9.75 -21.99
N ASN A 259 -1.22 9.31 -22.51
CA ASN A 259 -1.12 8.14 -23.37
C ASN A 259 -1.36 6.86 -22.55
N ALA A 260 -0.80 6.75 -21.35
CA ALA A 260 -1.06 5.64 -20.45
C ALA A 260 -2.53 5.60 -20.02
N ALA A 261 -3.16 6.76 -19.78
CA ALA A 261 -4.60 6.87 -19.51
C ALA A 261 -5.44 6.48 -20.74
N ARG A 262 -5.05 6.84 -21.97
CA ARG A 262 -5.70 6.39 -23.20
C ARG A 262 -5.56 4.88 -23.42
N THR A 263 -4.37 4.33 -23.18
CA THR A 263 -4.13 2.88 -23.26
C THR A 263 -4.96 2.14 -22.21
N GLY A 264 -4.99 2.65 -20.97
CA GLY A 264 -5.83 2.13 -19.90
C GLY A 264 -7.31 2.15 -20.28
N ALA A 265 -7.81 3.28 -20.78
CA ALA A 265 -9.17 3.41 -21.28
C ALA A 265 -9.49 2.38 -22.38
N ALA A 266 -8.60 2.21 -23.36
CA ALA A 266 -8.78 1.24 -24.44
C ALA A 266 -8.78 -0.22 -23.93
N VAL A 267 -7.82 -0.58 -23.08
CA VAL A 267 -7.68 -1.95 -22.53
C VAL A 267 -8.87 -2.29 -21.62
N VAL A 268 -9.23 -1.41 -20.68
CA VAL A 268 -10.34 -1.66 -19.75
C VAL A 268 -11.69 -1.72 -20.48
N ALA A 269 -11.91 -0.85 -21.47
CA ALA A 269 -13.11 -0.90 -22.31
C ALA A 269 -13.15 -2.17 -23.16
N PHE A 270 -12.03 -2.55 -23.81
CA PHE A 270 -11.95 -3.75 -24.64
C PHE A 270 -12.18 -5.03 -23.83
N VAL A 271 -11.52 -5.18 -22.68
CA VAL A 271 -11.71 -6.36 -21.81
C VAL A 271 -13.15 -6.40 -21.29
N GLY A 272 -13.73 -5.26 -20.90
CA GLY A 272 -15.15 -5.21 -20.52
C GLY A 272 -16.09 -5.64 -21.64
N ALA A 273 -15.87 -5.14 -22.86
CA ALA A 273 -16.64 -5.52 -24.04
C ALA A 273 -16.47 -7.01 -24.37
N LEU A 274 -15.27 -7.57 -24.22
CA LEU A 274 -15.01 -9.00 -24.38
C LEU A 274 -15.86 -9.82 -23.40
N PHE A 275 -15.83 -9.46 -22.12
CA PHE A 275 -16.63 -10.16 -21.10
C PHE A 275 -18.13 -10.04 -21.35
N LEU A 276 -18.59 -8.91 -21.88
CA LEU A 276 -19.99 -8.69 -22.25
C LEU A 276 -20.40 -9.53 -23.48
N VAL A 277 -19.58 -9.55 -24.54
CA VAL A 277 -19.87 -10.27 -25.80
C VAL A 277 -19.87 -11.78 -25.59
N PHE A 278 -18.90 -12.29 -24.82
CA PHE A 278 -18.79 -13.73 -24.52
C PHE A 278 -19.64 -14.17 -23.31
N GLN A 279 -20.41 -13.26 -22.71
CA GLN A 279 -21.38 -13.53 -21.64
C GLN A 279 -20.80 -14.27 -20.41
N PHE A 280 -19.51 -14.02 -20.10
CA PHE A 280 -18.79 -14.79 -19.07
C PHE A 280 -19.36 -14.61 -17.65
N LEU A 281 -20.05 -13.50 -17.36
CA LEU A 281 -20.52 -13.15 -16.02
C LEU A 281 -22.03 -12.90 -15.94
N ASP A 282 -22.77 -13.25 -16.99
CA ASP A 282 -24.20 -12.97 -17.10
C ASP A 282 -25.00 -13.73 -16.04
N GLY A 283 -24.74 -15.04 -15.93
CA GLY A 283 -25.39 -15.89 -14.92
C GLY A 283 -25.09 -15.42 -13.49
N ALA A 284 -23.83 -15.12 -13.19
CA ALA A 284 -23.43 -14.63 -11.87
C ALA A 284 -24.06 -13.25 -11.56
N SER A 285 -24.14 -12.36 -12.54
CA SER A 285 -24.75 -11.02 -12.36
C SER A 285 -26.24 -11.13 -12.07
N TYR A 286 -26.93 -12.09 -12.71
CA TYR A 286 -28.32 -12.41 -12.43
C TYR A 286 -28.49 -13.01 -11.03
N ASP A 287 -27.72 -14.06 -10.69
CA ASP A 287 -27.86 -14.81 -9.43
C ASP A 287 -27.61 -13.91 -8.20
N TRP A 288 -26.60 -13.03 -8.27
CA TRP A 288 -26.29 -12.11 -7.18
C TRP A 288 -27.45 -11.17 -6.82
N ALA A 289 -28.32 -10.83 -7.76
CA ALA A 289 -29.50 -10.01 -7.47
C ALA A 289 -30.50 -10.71 -6.53
N TYR A 290 -30.41 -12.03 -6.39
CA TYR A 290 -31.27 -12.83 -5.51
C TYR A 290 -30.62 -13.12 -4.15
N ALA A 291 -29.33 -12.83 -3.97
CA ALA A 291 -28.62 -13.09 -2.72
C ALA A 291 -29.25 -12.41 -1.50
N LEU A 292 -29.78 -11.19 -1.68
CA LEU A 292 -30.40 -10.39 -0.63
C LEU A 292 -31.88 -10.11 -0.86
N LYS A 293 -32.49 -10.66 -1.91
CA LYS A 293 -33.90 -10.41 -2.24
C LYS A 293 -34.81 -10.95 -1.13
N SER A 294 -35.81 -10.16 -0.75
CA SER A 294 -36.86 -10.58 0.19
C SER A 294 -37.88 -11.49 -0.50
N THR A 295 -38.41 -12.46 0.24
CA THR A 295 -39.49 -13.33 -0.23
C THR A 295 -40.78 -12.53 -0.45
N VAL A 296 -41.36 -12.66 -1.64
CA VAL A 296 -42.67 -12.11 -2.00
C VAL A 296 -43.71 -13.21 -1.79
N PRO A 297 -44.72 -13.02 -0.92
CA PRO A 297 -45.74 -14.03 -0.70
C PRO A 297 -46.56 -14.28 -1.97
N VAL A 298 -46.76 -15.55 -2.29
CA VAL A 298 -47.57 -16.00 -3.43
C VAL A 298 -48.79 -16.75 -2.92
N ALA A 299 -49.98 -16.25 -3.24
CA ALA A 299 -51.25 -16.87 -2.82
C ALA A 299 -52.06 -17.47 -3.98
N ASP A 300 -51.77 -17.09 -5.23
CA ASP A 300 -52.60 -17.38 -6.41
C ASP A 300 -52.36 -18.78 -7.00
N VAL A 301 -51.23 -19.39 -6.67
CA VAL A 301 -50.78 -20.70 -7.18
C VAL A 301 -50.46 -21.60 -6.01
N VAL A 302 -50.82 -22.87 -6.15
CA VAL A 302 -50.51 -23.95 -5.21
C VAL A 302 -49.93 -25.13 -5.98
N ILE A 303 -48.88 -25.73 -5.43
CA ILE A 303 -48.24 -26.91 -5.99
C ILE A 303 -48.72 -28.13 -5.20
N VAL A 304 -49.18 -29.17 -5.90
CA VAL A 304 -49.42 -30.50 -5.34
C VAL A 304 -48.21 -31.35 -5.69
N ALA A 305 -47.36 -31.56 -4.68
CA ALA A 305 -46.07 -32.20 -4.78
C ALA A 305 -46.23 -33.73 -4.71
N MET A 306 -45.77 -34.41 -5.77
CA MET A 306 -45.60 -35.87 -5.79
C MET A 306 -44.22 -36.20 -5.21
N ASP A 307 -44.16 -36.34 -3.88
CA ASP A 307 -42.94 -36.58 -3.11
C ASP A 307 -42.83 -38.04 -2.62
N ASP A 308 -41.70 -38.37 -2.00
CA ASP A 308 -41.44 -39.73 -1.47
C ASP A 308 -42.43 -40.11 -0.35
N ASP A 309 -42.93 -39.12 0.39
CA ASP A 309 -43.97 -39.31 1.40
C ASP A 309 -45.27 -39.79 0.76
N ALA A 310 -45.72 -39.14 -0.32
CA ALA A 310 -46.92 -39.53 -1.05
C ALA A 310 -46.78 -40.92 -1.68
N HIS A 311 -45.60 -41.31 -2.14
CA HIS A 311 -45.32 -42.69 -2.58
C HIS A 311 -45.57 -43.71 -1.46
N ARG A 312 -45.09 -43.42 -0.24
CA ARG A 312 -45.28 -44.28 0.94
C ARG A 312 -46.74 -44.31 1.39
N ASP A 313 -47.37 -43.15 1.55
CA ASP A 313 -48.74 -43.01 2.05
C ASP A 313 -49.75 -43.74 1.16
N LEU A 314 -49.55 -43.67 -0.16
CA LEU A 314 -50.44 -44.26 -1.16
C LEU A 314 -49.99 -45.65 -1.65
N ARG A 315 -48.96 -46.22 -1.00
CA ARG A 315 -48.37 -47.53 -1.31
C ARG A 315 -48.06 -47.69 -2.80
N GLN A 316 -47.53 -46.65 -3.43
CA GLN A 316 -47.08 -46.67 -4.82
C GLN A 316 -45.59 -47.05 -4.88
N GLU A 317 -45.23 -48.04 -5.69
CA GLU A 317 -43.82 -48.38 -5.92
C GLU A 317 -43.09 -47.22 -6.63
N THR A 318 -41.98 -46.74 -6.06
CA THR A 318 -41.17 -45.63 -6.58
C THR A 318 -40.56 -45.91 -7.96
N SER A 319 -40.51 -47.17 -8.38
CA SER A 319 -39.98 -47.63 -9.67
C SER A 319 -41.02 -47.72 -10.79
N ARG A 320 -42.32 -47.49 -10.51
CA ARG A 320 -43.42 -47.54 -11.49
C ARG A 320 -44.01 -46.14 -11.75
N LEU A 321 -44.56 -45.96 -12.96
CA LEU A 321 -45.38 -44.79 -13.29
C LEU A 321 -46.56 -44.68 -12.33
N TRP A 322 -46.88 -43.45 -11.90
CA TRP A 322 -48.00 -43.19 -11.00
C TRP A 322 -49.34 -43.68 -11.56
N SER A 323 -50.18 -44.22 -10.66
CA SER A 323 -51.51 -44.73 -11.05
C SER A 323 -52.39 -43.63 -11.64
N ARG A 324 -52.84 -43.83 -12.88
CA ARG A 324 -53.77 -42.92 -13.56
C ARG A 324 -55.13 -42.82 -12.89
N ASN A 325 -55.54 -43.86 -12.15
CA ASN A 325 -56.74 -43.81 -11.33
C ASN A 325 -56.61 -42.79 -10.19
N LEU A 326 -55.42 -42.65 -9.59
CA LEU A 326 -55.17 -41.64 -8.56
C LEU A 326 -55.17 -40.23 -9.17
N HIS A 327 -54.58 -40.04 -10.36
CA HIS A 327 -54.65 -38.76 -11.06
C HIS A 327 -56.10 -38.38 -11.43
N ALA A 328 -56.92 -39.36 -11.85
CA ALA A 328 -58.33 -39.14 -12.16
C ALA A 328 -59.10 -38.65 -10.93
N GLN A 329 -58.91 -39.33 -9.79
CA GLN A 329 -59.50 -38.94 -8.51
C GLN A 329 -59.04 -37.56 -8.06
N LEU A 330 -57.74 -37.25 -8.20
CA LEU A 330 -57.21 -35.94 -7.88
C LEU A 330 -57.87 -34.83 -8.70
N VAL A 331 -58.02 -35.02 -10.02
CA VAL A 331 -58.68 -34.04 -10.90
C VAL A 331 -60.12 -33.78 -10.49
N ASP A 332 -60.90 -34.84 -10.25
CA ASP A 332 -62.30 -34.69 -9.82
C ASP A 332 -62.37 -33.91 -8.49
N ARG A 333 -61.45 -34.17 -7.56
CA ARG A 333 -61.36 -33.48 -6.25
C ARG A 333 -60.97 -32.02 -6.37
N LEU A 334 -59.89 -31.71 -7.08
CA LEU A 334 -59.44 -30.33 -7.28
C LEU A 334 -60.49 -29.50 -8.01
N THR A 335 -61.20 -30.12 -8.96
CA THR A 335 -62.32 -29.49 -9.66
C THR A 335 -63.48 -29.19 -8.71
N ALA A 336 -63.89 -30.17 -7.89
CA ALA A 336 -64.94 -30.01 -6.89
C ALA A 336 -64.58 -28.96 -5.81
N ALA A 337 -63.31 -28.86 -5.43
CA ALA A 337 -62.79 -27.85 -4.51
C ALA A 337 -62.70 -26.44 -5.13
N GLY A 338 -63.00 -26.29 -6.43
CA GLY A 338 -63.08 -24.99 -7.09
C GLY A 338 -61.76 -24.48 -7.66
N ALA A 339 -60.80 -25.37 -7.99
CA ALA A 339 -59.59 -24.98 -8.71
C ALA A 339 -59.94 -24.27 -10.02
N LYS A 340 -59.27 -23.16 -10.32
CA LYS A 340 -59.50 -22.33 -11.51
C LYS A 340 -58.94 -22.98 -12.78
N ALA A 341 -57.74 -23.54 -12.67
CA ALA A 341 -57.12 -24.41 -13.66
C ALA A 341 -56.18 -25.40 -12.96
N ILE A 342 -55.96 -26.56 -13.58
CA ILE A 342 -55.11 -27.64 -13.09
C ILE A 342 -54.06 -27.93 -14.15
N GLY A 343 -52.79 -27.71 -13.83
CA GLY A 343 -51.66 -28.04 -14.71
C GLY A 343 -50.95 -29.31 -14.24
N PHE A 344 -50.72 -30.26 -15.14
CA PHE A 344 -49.88 -31.41 -14.86
C PHE A 344 -48.50 -31.24 -15.51
N ASP A 345 -47.47 -31.13 -14.67
CA ASP A 345 -46.06 -31.23 -15.03
C ASP A 345 -45.61 -32.69 -14.89
N VAL A 346 -46.34 -33.58 -15.58
CA VAL A 346 -46.12 -35.04 -15.60
C VAL A 346 -46.29 -35.49 -17.05
N HIS A 347 -45.33 -36.26 -17.55
CA HIS A 347 -45.30 -36.68 -18.94
C HIS A 347 -46.25 -37.88 -19.18
N PHE A 348 -47.34 -37.65 -19.92
CA PHE A 348 -48.28 -38.70 -20.34
C PHE A 348 -48.05 -39.09 -21.80
N ASP A 349 -46.84 -39.54 -22.13
CA ASP A 349 -46.40 -39.84 -23.51
C ASP A 349 -46.72 -41.27 -23.99
N SER A 350 -46.86 -42.22 -23.07
CA SER A 350 -47.07 -43.65 -23.33
C SER A 350 -48.31 -44.16 -22.59
N PRO A 351 -48.95 -45.28 -22.97
CA PRO A 351 -50.03 -45.91 -22.19
C PRO A 351 -49.58 -46.29 -20.77
N ALA A 352 -50.50 -46.43 -19.81
CA ALA A 352 -50.14 -46.92 -18.47
C ALA A 352 -49.45 -48.31 -18.56
N ALA A 353 -48.34 -48.49 -17.85
CA ALA A 353 -47.43 -49.64 -17.96
C ALA A 353 -47.96 -50.98 -17.38
N SER A 354 -49.26 -51.24 -17.45
CA SER A 354 -49.84 -52.54 -17.19
C SER A 354 -50.80 -52.84 -18.33
N GLU A 355 -50.41 -53.80 -19.20
CA GLU A 355 -51.11 -54.34 -20.39
C GLU A 355 -50.35 -54.13 -21.73
N MET A 356 -49.02 -54.15 -21.70
CA MET A 356 -48.19 -54.21 -22.93
C MET A 356 -48.19 -55.59 -23.61
N GLU A 357 -49.11 -56.50 -23.25
CA GLU A 357 -49.02 -57.92 -23.61
C GLU A 357 -49.97 -58.40 -24.71
N LYS A 358 -50.81 -57.56 -25.33
CA LYS A 358 -51.64 -58.02 -26.46
C LYS A 358 -51.73 -56.99 -27.59
N GLU A 359 -51.53 -57.49 -28.80
CA GLU A 359 -51.68 -56.79 -30.08
C GLU A 359 -52.98 -55.97 -30.10
N GLY A 360 -52.83 -54.65 -30.30
CA GLY A 360 -53.92 -53.69 -30.37
C GLY A 360 -53.94 -52.73 -29.18
N TYR A 361 -53.93 -51.43 -29.47
CA TYR A 361 -53.99 -50.36 -28.47
C TYR A 361 -55.37 -50.36 -27.77
N VAL A 362 -55.55 -51.18 -26.74
CA VAL A 362 -56.76 -51.18 -25.91
C VAL A 362 -56.56 -50.15 -24.78
N GLU A 363 -57.48 -49.20 -24.66
CA GLU A 363 -57.47 -48.18 -23.59
C GLU A 363 -57.55 -48.88 -22.21
N SER A 364 -56.51 -48.75 -21.39
CA SER A 364 -56.51 -49.31 -20.03
C SER A 364 -57.64 -48.69 -19.18
N SER A 365 -58.12 -49.43 -18.18
CA SER A 365 -59.16 -48.91 -17.27
C SER A 365 -58.75 -47.60 -16.59
N GLY A 366 -57.45 -47.43 -16.29
CA GLY A 366 -56.89 -46.20 -15.72
C GLY A 366 -56.76 -45.04 -16.71
N ASP A 367 -56.38 -45.33 -17.96
CA ASP A 367 -56.35 -44.36 -19.06
C ASP A 367 -57.74 -43.78 -19.30
N ARG A 368 -58.74 -44.67 -19.34
CA ARG A 368 -60.16 -44.30 -19.48
C ARG A 368 -60.66 -43.45 -18.32
N ALA A 369 -60.34 -43.83 -17.09
CA ALA A 369 -60.73 -43.06 -15.91
C ALA A 369 -60.15 -41.64 -15.93
N LEU A 370 -58.86 -41.50 -16.26
CA LEU A 370 -58.17 -40.22 -16.32
C LEU A 370 -58.71 -39.34 -17.45
N ARG A 371 -58.93 -39.90 -18.65
CA ARG A 371 -59.49 -39.16 -19.78
C ARG A 371 -60.88 -38.62 -19.44
N LEU A 372 -61.74 -39.45 -18.86
CA LEU A 372 -63.08 -39.02 -18.44
C LEU A 372 -63.03 -37.94 -17.36
N ALA A 373 -62.09 -38.03 -16.41
CA ALA A 373 -61.90 -36.97 -15.40
C ALA A 373 -61.45 -35.64 -16.03
N PHE A 374 -60.51 -35.67 -17.00
CA PHE A 374 -60.10 -34.48 -17.74
C PHE A 374 -61.27 -33.85 -18.51
N GLU A 375 -62.11 -34.68 -19.13
CA GLU A 375 -63.29 -34.25 -19.87
C GLU A 375 -64.36 -33.63 -18.98
N ARG A 376 -64.68 -34.28 -17.85
CA ARG A 376 -65.63 -33.75 -16.86
C ARG A 376 -65.15 -32.45 -16.24
N SER A 377 -63.87 -32.39 -15.90
CA SER A 377 -63.28 -31.20 -15.28
C SER A 377 -63.29 -30.02 -16.24
N GLY A 378 -62.84 -30.24 -17.48
CA GLY A 378 -62.67 -29.18 -18.45
C GLY A 378 -61.68 -28.09 -17.99
N ARG A 379 -60.87 -28.32 -16.95
CA ARG A 379 -59.93 -27.35 -16.36
C ARG A 379 -58.47 -27.82 -16.38
N VAL A 380 -58.15 -28.87 -17.13
CA VAL A 380 -56.80 -29.47 -17.16
C VAL A 380 -55.96 -28.96 -18.34
N VAL A 381 -54.67 -28.72 -18.09
CA VAL A 381 -53.59 -28.50 -19.07
C VAL A 381 -52.45 -29.49 -18.80
N LEU A 382 -51.91 -30.10 -19.85
CA LEU A 382 -50.79 -31.04 -19.76
C LEU A 382 -49.47 -30.42 -20.21
N GLY A 383 -48.40 -30.68 -19.47
CA GLY A 383 -47.04 -30.34 -19.86
C GLY A 383 -46.53 -31.27 -20.96
N ALA A 384 -45.76 -30.70 -21.89
CA ALA A 384 -45.02 -31.43 -22.91
C ALA A 384 -43.53 -31.14 -22.77
N ALA A 385 -42.70 -32.18 -22.91
CA ALA A 385 -41.25 -32.06 -22.89
C ALA A 385 -40.70 -31.57 -24.24
N LEU A 386 -39.56 -30.90 -24.18
CA LEU A 386 -38.68 -30.72 -25.32
C LEU A 386 -37.57 -31.78 -25.28
N GLU A 387 -37.48 -32.64 -26.30
CA GLU A 387 -36.40 -33.62 -26.47
C GLU A 387 -35.50 -33.23 -27.66
N GLU A 388 -34.38 -33.93 -27.85
CA GLU A 388 -33.42 -33.66 -28.95
C GLU A 388 -34.07 -33.67 -30.35
N ASN A 389 -35.12 -34.48 -30.53
CA ASN A 389 -35.84 -34.64 -31.79
C ASN A 389 -37.06 -33.69 -31.93
N GLY A 390 -37.20 -32.72 -31.04
CA GLY A 390 -38.30 -31.73 -31.04
C GLY A 390 -39.27 -31.90 -29.88
N VAL A 391 -40.42 -31.23 -29.97
CA VAL A 391 -41.47 -31.30 -28.95
C VAL A 391 -42.01 -32.72 -28.87
N LYS A 392 -42.03 -33.30 -27.67
CA LYS A 392 -42.69 -34.57 -27.38
C LYS A 392 -44.09 -34.31 -26.81
N PRO A 393 -45.12 -34.32 -27.67
CA PRO A 393 -46.49 -34.05 -27.24
C PRO A 393 -47.05 -35.18 -26.36
N PRO A 394 -48.10 -34.89 -25.55
CA PRO A 394 -48.84 -35.92 -24.83
C PRO A 394 -49.42 -36.97 -25.78
N SER A 395 -49.68 -38.16 -25.24
CA SER A 395 -50.33 -39.26 -25.96
C SER A 395 -51.59 -38.76 -26.71
N PRO A 396 -51.85 -39.23 -27.94
CA PRO A 396 -53.03 -38.86 -28.71
C PRO A 396 -54.34 -38.98 -27.93
N LEU A 397 -54.41 -39.88 -26.95
CA LEU A 397 -55.55 -40.07 -26.06
C LEU A 397 -55.95 -38.81 -25.28
N PHE A 398 -54.97 -37.99 -24.90
CA PHE A 398 -55.18 -36.79 -24.07
C PHE A 398 -54.95 -35.48 -24.84
N ARG A 399 -54.60 -35.56 -26.13
CA ARG A 399 -54.22 -34.40 -26.94
C ARG A 399 -55.46 -33.65 -27.43
N LYS A 400 -55.86 -32.60 -26.71
CA LYS A 400 -56.90 -31.63 -27.15
C LYS A 400 -56.30 -30.26 -27.45
N PRO A 401 -56.74 -29.55 -28.51
CA PRO A 401 -56.25 -28.19 -28.82
C PRO A 401 -56.38 -27.25 -27.61
N GLY A 402 -55.31 -26.49 -27.32
CA GLY A 402 -55.26 -25.54 -26.20
C GLY A 402 -55.28 -26.18 -24.80
N ARG A 403 -55.16 -27.51 -24.69
CA ARG A 403 -55.16 -28.25 -23.40
C ARG A 403 -53.81 -28.87 -23.06
N TRP A 404 -52.76 -28.47 -23.75
CA TRP A 404 -51.39 -28.85 -23.46
C TRP A 404 -50.44 -27.76 -23.96
N GLY A 405 -49.24 -27.73 -23.40
CA GLY A 405 -48.22 -26.76 -23.78
C GLY A 405 -46.82 -27.18 -23.33
N LEU A 406 -45.81 -26.56 -23.93
CA LEU A 406 -44.41 -26.88 -23.68
C LEU A 406 -43.97 -26.41 -22.28
N VAL A 407 -43.37 -27.29 -21.48
CA VAL A 407 -42.79 -26.91 -20.18
C VAL A 407 -41.62 -25.93 -20.40
N GLU A 408 -41.50 -24.95 -19.53
CA GLU A 408 -40.69 -23.75 -19.81
C GLU A 408 -39.27 -23.83 -19.22
N TRP A 409 -38.66 -25.01 -19.13
CA TRP A 409 -37.30 -25.19 -18.61
C TRP A 409 -36.45 -26.14 -19.46
N ALA A 410 -35.14 -25.90 -19.53
CA ALA A 410 -34.17 -26.64 -20.34
C ALA A 410 -33.57 -27.85 -19.58
N PRO A 411 -33.14 -28.91 -20.28
CA PRO A 411 -32.75 -30.18 -19.66
C PRO A 411 -31.39 -30.21 -18.94
N ASP A 412 -30.73 -29.08 -18.68
CA ASP A 412 -29.47 -29.05 -17.92
C ASP A 412 -29.76 -28.88 -16.41
N PRO A 413 -29.64 -29.94 -15.59
CA PRO A 413 -29.95 -29.88 -14.16
C PRO A 413 -28.88 -29.10 -13.36
N SER A 414 -27.69 -28.92 -13.95
CA SER A 414 -26.51 -28.40 -13.26
C SER A 414 -26.42 -26.88 -13.22
N SER A 415 -27.21 -26.18 -14.05
CA SER A 415 -27.23 -24.72 -14.14
C SER A 415 -28.57 -24.16 -13.70
N PRO A 416 -28.61 -23.02 -12.98
CA PRO A 416 -29.86 -22.38 -12.66
C PRO A 416 -30.67 -22.03 -13.90
N ILE A 417 -31.97 -22.31 -13.85
CA ILE A 417 -32.88 -21.94 -14.93
C ILE A 417 -33.13 -20.43 -14.82
N ARG A 418 -32.60 -19.66 -15.76
CA ARG A 418 -32.73 -18.20 -15.77
C ARG A 418 -33.62 -17.69 -16.90
N GLN A 419 -33.62 -18.40 -18.02
CA GLN A 419 -34.46 -18.12 -19.18
C GLN A 419 -35.39 -19.30 -19.43
N PRO A 420 -36.70 -19.06 -19.59
CA PRO A 420 -37.62 -20.12 -19.96
C PRO A 420 -37.51 -20.48 -21.44
N ILE A 421 -37.86 -21.70 -21.82
CA ILE A 421 -37.91 -22.13 -23.24
C ILE A 421 -38.93 -21.27 -24.02
N HIS A 422 -38.65 -20.96 -25.29
CA HIS A 422 -39.58 -20.27 -26.19
C HIS A 422 -40.57 -21.25 -26.83
N ALA A 423 -41.77 -20.76 -27.18
CA ALA A 423 -42.72 -21.55 -27.99
C ALA A 423 -42.02 -22.05 -29.27
N GLN A 424 -42.18 -23.34 -29.59
CA GLN A 424 -41.67 -23.93 -30.83
C GLN A 424 -42.82 -24.19 -31.80
N GLY A 425 -42.77 -23.56 -32.98
CA GLY A 425 -43.83 -23.66 -33.98
C GLY A 425 -45.17 -23.15 -33.45
N ASP A 426 -46.25 -23.90 -33.70
CA ASP A 426 -47.61 -23.56 -33.29
C ASP A 426 -47.98 -24.04 -31.86
N VAL A 427 -47.02 -24.58 -31.10
CA VAL A 427 -47.27 -25.12 -29.75
C VAL A 427 -47.11 -24.02 -28.71
N ALA A 428 -48.21 -23.68 -28.03
CA ALA A 428 -48.21 -22.73 -26.92
C ALA A 428 -47.33 -23.22 -25.75
N THR A 429 -46.82 -22.26 -24.97
CA THR A 429 -46.11 -22.58 -23.71
C THR A 429 -47.10 -23.10 -22.65
N PHE A 430 -46.60 -23.90 -21.70
CA PHE A 430 -47.43 -24.45 -20.62
C PHE A 430 -48.11 -23.34 -19.79
N SER A 431 -47.39 -22.26 -19.48
CA SER A 431 -47.97 -21.09 -18.79
C SER A 431 -49.04 -20.37 -19.59
N GLU A 432 -48.90 -20.30 -20.92
CA GLU A 432 -49.87 -19.68 -21.82
C GLU A 432 -51.15 -20.50 -21.94
N ALA A 433 -51.04 -21.81 -22.11
CA ALA A 433 -52.19 -22.71 -22.12
C ALA A 433 -52.96 -22.66 -20.79
N LEU A 434 -52.23 -22.61 -19.65
CA LEU A 434 -52.82 -22.42 -18.32
C LEU A 434 -53.53 -21.07 -18.16
N ALA A 435 -52.90 -19.98 -18.58
CA ALA A 435 -53.47 -18.64 -18.48
C ALA A 435 -54.75 -18.52 -19.34
N GLY A 436 -54.70 -19.03 -20.58
CA GLY A 436 -55.85 -19.07 -21.49
C GLY A 436 -57.00 -19.87 -20.91
N LEU A 437 -56.73 -21.05 -20.35
CA LEU A 437 -57.76 -21.88 -19.73
C LEU A 437 -58.35 -21.25 -18.46
N ALA A 438 -57.53 -20.58 -17.66
CA ALA A 438 -57.98 -19.87 -16.48
C ALA A 438 -58.76 -18.58 -16.81
N GLY A 439 -58.93 -18.24 -18.10
CA GLY A 439 -59.59 -17.00 -18.53
C GLY A 439 -58.85 -15.74 -18.09
N GLN A 440 -57.53 -15.82 -17.91
CA GLN A 440 -56.72 -14.69 -17.49
C GLN A 440 -56.10 -14.04 -18.72
N GLN A 441 -56.36 -12.74 -18.89
CA GLN A 441 -55.66 -11.95 -19.89
C GLN A 441 -54.23 -11.74 -19.43
N ALA A 442 -53.28 -12.38 -20.10
CA ALA A 442 -51.87 -12.22 -19.83
C ALA A 442 -51.20 -11.52 -21.02
N PRO A 443 -50.32 -10.53 -20.79
CA PRO A 443 -49.55 -9.93 -21.87
C PRO A 443 -48.67 -10.99 -22.56
N PRO A 444 -48.38 -10.83 -23.85
CA PRO A 444 -47.43 -11.69 -24.53
C PRO A 444 -46.07 -11.59 -23.83
N ARG A 445 -45.38 -12.72 -23.70
CA ARG A 445 -44.05 -12.77 -23.10
C ARG A 445 -43.09 -11.93 -23.95
N PRO A 446 -42.32 -11.01 -23.33
CA PRO A 446 -41.29 -10.27 -24.05
C PRO A 446 -40.25 -11.21 -24.65
N GLU A 447 -39.75 -10.88 -25.84
CA GLU A 447 -38.65 -11.61 -26.46
C GLU A 447 -37.40 -11.55 -25.57
N GLY A 448 -36.74 -12.68 -25.37
CA GLY A 448 -35.60 -12.79 -24.46
C GLY A 448 -35.91 -12.58 -22.97
N ALA A 449 -37.17 -12.70 -22.53
CA ALA A 449 -37.55 -12.57 -21.12
C ALA A 449 -36.85 -13.59 -20.20
N TRP A 450 -36.50 -13.11 -19.01
CA TRP A 450 -35.86 -13.87 -17.92
C TRP A 450 -36.85 -14.10 -16.78
N LEU A 451 -36.67 -15.18 -16.04
CA LEU A 451 -37.49 -15.48 -14.86
C LEU A 451 -37.26 -14.44 -13.76
N ASN A 452 -38.33 -14.10 -13.05
CA ASN A 452 -38.29 -13.26 -11.86
C ASN A 452 -38.80 -14.08 -10.67
N TYR A 453 -37.88 -14.73 -9.96
CA TYR A 453 -38.21 -15.60 -8.82
C TYR A 453 -38.75 -14.81 -7.64
N TYR A 454 -39.80 -15.32 -7.00
CA TYR A 454 -40.48 -14.64 -5.89
C TYR A 454 -39.85 -14.89 -4.52
N GLY A 455 -39.06 -15.96 -4.38
CA GLY A 455 -38.34 -16.26 -3.16
C GLY A 455 -37.49 -17.53 -3.31
N PRO A 456 -36.79 -17.94 -2.24
CA PRO A 456 -36.05 -19.19 -2.20
C PRO A 456 -36.95 -20.41 -2.47
N PRO A 457 -36.38 -21.58 -2.82
CA PRO A 457 -37.15 -22.81 -3.05
C PRO A 457 -38.15 -23.11 -1.92
N GLY A 458 -39.38 -23.49 -2.27
CA GLY A 458 -40.47 -23.69 -1.32
C GLY A 458 -41.26 -22.43 -0.94
N THR A 459 -41.02 -21.30 -1.63
CA THR A 459 -41.80 -20.06 -1.42
C THR A 459 -43.24 -20.21 -1.90
N ILE A 460 -43.44 -20.90 -3.02
CA ILE A 460 -44.78 -21.24 -3.50
C ILE A 460 -45.30 -22.39 -2.64
N ARG A 461 -46.55 -22.30 -2.19
CA ARG A 461 -47.10 -23.28 -1.26
C ARG A 461 -47.18 -24.67 -1.89
N HIS A 462 -46.54 -25.65 -1.25
CA HIS A 462 -46.61 -27.06 -1.58
C HIS A 462 -47.64 -27.78 -0.69
N LEU A 463 -48.47 -28.62 -1.30
CA LEU A 463 -49.39 -29.56 -0.66
C LEU A 463 -48.97 -30.97 -1.02
N LYS A 464 -49.07 -31.89 -0.06
CA LYS A 464 -48.77 -33.31 -0.33
C LYS A 464 -49.81 -33.90 -1.26
N TYR A 465 -49.37 -34.70 -2.23
CA TYR A 465 -50.27 -35.39 -3.15
C TYR A 465 -51.24 -36.34 -2.42
N SER A 466 -50.79 -37.04 -1.36
CA SER A 466 -51.65 -37.89 -0.52
C SER A 466 -52.75 -37.11 0.19
N SER A 467 -52.41 -35.96 0.78
CA SER A 467 -53.39 -35.07 1.43
C SER A 467 -54.41 -34.51 0.42
N ALA A 468 -54.00 -34.24 -0.82
CA ALA A 468 -54.90 -33.72 -1.86
C ALA A 468 -55.95 -34.73 -2.33
N LEU A 469 -55.75 -36.02 -2.06
CA LEU A 469 -56.71 -37.09 -2.33
C LEU A 469 -57.68 -37.34 -1.16
N SER A 470 -57.28 -37.03 0.07
CA SER A 470 -58.09 -37.22 1.28
C SER A 470 -59.10 -36.08 1.47
N ALA A 471 -60.38 -36.42 1.64
CA ALA A 471 -61.47 -35.45 1.76
C ALA A 471 -61.42 -34.58 3.04
N SER A 472 -60.64 -35.02 4.03
CA SER A 472 -60.66 -34.48 5.40
C SER A 472 -59.56 -33.44 5.66
N ASP A 473 -58.54 -33.36 4.81
CA ASP A 473 -57.24 -32.80 5.19
C ASP A 473 -56.88 -31.47 4.52
N ILE A 474 -57.63 -31.01 3.51
CA ILE A 474 -57.35 -29.73 2.84
C ILE A 474 -58.58 -28.80 2.89
N PRO A 475 -58.51 -27.68 3.65
CA PRO A 475 -59.60 -26.72 3.67
C PRO A 475 -59.78 -26.08 2.28
N ALA A 476 -61.04 -25.98 1.82
CA ALA A 476 -61.39 -25.59 0.46
C ALA A 476 -60.83 -24.21 0.05
N ASN A 477 -60.59 -23.32 1.01
CA ASN A 477 -59.97 -22.00 0.78
C ASN A 477 -58.52 -22.08 0.24
N LEU A 478 -57.83 -23.21 0.41
CA LEU A 478 -56.47 -23.41 -0.10
C LEU A 478 -56.45 -23.73 -1.60
N ILE A 479 -57.56 -24.19 -2.18
CA ILE A 479 -57.63 -24.60 -3.60
C ILE A 479 -58.60 -23.71 -4.39
N SER A 480 -59.68 -23.24 -3.75
CA SER A 480 -60.73 -22.48 -4.40
C SER A 480 -60.21 -21.21 -5.07
N ASN A 481 -60.57 -21.02 -6.34
CA ASN A 481 -60.17 -19.90 -7.20
C ASN A 481 -58.64 -19.77 -7.42
N LYS A 482 -57.88 -20.84 -7.19
CA LYS A 482 -56.43 -20.88 -7.41
C LYS A 482 -56.04 -21.76 -8.59
N ILE A 483 -54.82 -21.55 -9.06
CA ILE A 483 -54.18 -22.42 -10.04
C ILE A 483 -53.45 -23.52 -9.30
N VAL A 484 -53.72 -24.76 -9.67
CA VAL A 484 -53.11 -25.92 -9.03
C VAL A 484 -52.17 -26.58 -10.02
N LEU A 485 -50.90 -26.70 -9.65
CA LEU A 485 -49.89 -27.39 -10.45
C LEU A 485 -49.51 -28.70 -9.77
N VAL A 486 -49.54 -29.80 -10.52
CA VAL A 486 -49.24 -31.15 -10.04
C VAL A 486 -47.96 -31.62 -10.71
N GLY A 487 -46.96 -32.01 -9.94
CA GLY A 487 -45.66 -32.43 -10.49
C GLY A 487 -44.75 -33.12 -9.47
N GLU A 488 -43.64 -33.65 -9.96
CA GLU A 488 -42.67 -34.38 -9.15
C GLU A 488 -41.89 -33.46 -8.19
N ALA A 489 -41.72 -33.92 -6.94
CA ALA A 489 -41.03 -33.18 -5.88
C ALA A 489 -40.19 -34.09 -4.98
N ALA A 490 -39.72 -35.23 -5.50
CA ALA A 490 -38.98 -36.24 -4.74
C ALA A 490 -37.76 -35.67 -3.98
N LEU A 491 -37.48 -36.24 -2.81
CA LEU A 491 -36.38 -35.91 -1.91
C LEU A 491 -35.16 -36.82 -2.10
N LEU A 492 -35.37 -38.03 -2.63
CA LEU A 492 -34.34 -39.05 -2.80
C LEU A 492 -33.79 -39.08 -4.26
N PRO A 493 -32.46 -39.14 -4.44
CA PRO A 493 -31.84 -39.32 -5.76
C PRO A 493 -32.18 -40.68 -6.41
N PRO A 494 -32.29 -40.74 -7.74
CA PRO A 494 -32.12 -39.66 -8.70
C PRO A 494 -33.43 -38.89 -8.92
N ALA A 495 -33.57 -37.72 -8.29
CA ALA A 495 -34.67 -36.80 -8.57
C ALA A 495 -34.40 -36.16 -9.94
N ARG A 496 -35.11 -36.64 -10.98
CA ARG A 496 -34.86 -36.23 -12.38
C ARG A 496 -35.25 -34.77 -12.68
N ASP A 497 -36.03 -34.14 -11.80
CA ASP A 497 -36.67 -32.82 -12.00
C ASP A 497 -36.17 -31.73 -11.02
N ARG A 498 -34.93 -31.83 -10.54
CA ARG A 498 -34.28 -30.81 -9.69
C ARG A 498 -33.22 -30.02 -10.44
N PHE A 499 -33.27 -28.71 -10.27
CA PHE A 499 -32.37 -27.74 -10.92
C PHE A 499 -31.67 -26.90 -9.87
N ALA A 500 -30.48 -26.41 -10.18
CA ALA A 500 -29.82 -25.42 -9.34
C ALA A 500 -30.70 -24.16 -9.18
N SER A 501 -30.75 -23.59 -7.98
CA SER A 501 -31.47 -22.34 -7.73
C SER A 501 -30.55 -21.13 -7.94
N PRO A 502 -31.07 -19.95 -8.33
CA PRO A 502 -30.28 -18.72 -8.40
C PRO A 502 -30.00 -18.11 -7.01
N TYR A 503 -30.57 -18.69 -5.94
CA TYR A 503 -30.29 -18.26 -4.58
C TYR A 503 -28.99 -18.88 -4.09
N PRO A 504 -28.27 -18.19 -3.19
CA PRO A 504 -27.13 -18.78 -2.51
C PRO A 504 -27.50 -20.09 -1.80
N ARG A 505 -26.57 -21.05 -1.74
CA ARG A 505 -26.80 -22.39 -1.15
C ARG A 505 -27.45 -22.37 0.24
N TRP A 506 -27.11 -21.39 1.08
CA TRP A 506 -27.65 -21.23 2.44
C TRP A 506 -29.13 -20.82 2.50
N ARG A 507 -29.70 -20.36 1.38
CA ARG A 507 -31.15 -20.08 1.23
C ARG A 507 -31.88 -21.10 0.36
N GLY A 508 -31.20 -22.15 -0.10
CA GLY A 508 -31.80 -23.23 -0.90
C GLY A 508 -31.02 -23.47 -2.19
N ALA A 509 -30.37 -24.63 -2.28
CA ALA A 509 -29.48 -24.95 -3.40
C ALA A 509 -30.23 -25.43 -4.65
N GLU A 510 -31.40 -26.05 -4.49
CA GLU A 510 -32.13 -26.74 -5.56
C GLU A 510 -33.60 -26.30 -5.60
N ILE A 511 -34.16 -26.20 -6.80
CA ILE A 511 -35.57 -25.93 -7.06
C ILE A 511 -36.14 -26.99 -8.00
N ASN A 512 -37.40 -27.37 -7.78
CA ASN A 512 -38.13 -28.38 -8.54
C ASN A 512 -38.78 -27.77 -9.80
N GLY A 513 -38.82 -28.54 -10.90
CA GLY A 513 -39.35 -28.11 -12.20
C GLY A 513 -40.76 -27.53 -12.14
N VAL A 514 -41.63 -28.11 -11.32
CA VAL A 514 -43.00 -27.62 -11.11
C VAL A 514 -43.05 -26.22 -10.48
N GLU A 515 -42.09 -25.87 -9.61
CA GLU A 515 -42.00 -24.52 -9.01
C GLU A 515 -41.43 -23.50 -10.00
N VAL A 516 -40.59 -23.93 -10.94
CA VAL A 516 -40.14 -23.11 -12.07
C VAL A 516 -41.30 -22.80 -13.02
N ASN A 517 -42.10 -23.81 -13.37
CA ASN A 517 -43.31 -23.64 -14.18
C ASN A 517 -44.35 -22.74 -13.48
N ALA A 518 -44.50 -22.88 -12.16
CA ALA A 518 -45.33 -21.98 -11.35
C ALA A 518 -44.83 -20.52 -11.41
N THR A 519 -43.51 -20.32 -11.33
CA THR A 519 -42.88 -18.99 -11.44
C THR A 519 -43.10 -18.39 -12.83
N ALA A 520 -42.95 -19.17 -13.89
CA ALA A 520 -43.18 -18.73 -15.27
C ALA A 520 -44.63 -18.31 -15.50
N TYR A 521 -45.60 -19.10 -14.98
CA TYR A 521 -47.02 -18.74 -14.99
C TYR A 521 -47.29 -17.41 -14.29
N LEU A 522 -46.74 -17.22 -13.09
CA LEU A 522 -46.89 -15.97 -12.34
C LEU A 522 -46.27 -14.79 -13.08
N ASN A 523 -45.07 -14.94 -13.66
CA ASN A 523 -44.44 -13.87 -14.44
C ASN A 523 -45.26 -13.48 -15.67
N ARG A 524 -45.91 -14.45 -16.31
CA ARG A 524 -46.82 -14.21 -17.42
C ARG A 524 -48.06 -13.43 -17.00
N VAL A 525 -48.79 -13.91 -16.00
CA VAL A 525 -50.05 -13.31 -15.56
C VAL A 525 -49.83 -11.92 -14.96
N ARG A 526 -48.77 -11.75 -14.17
CA ARG A 526 -48.45 -10.46 -13.52
C ARG A 526 -47.71 -9.51 -14.45
N GLY A 527 -47.19 -9.99 -15.58
CA GLY A 527 -46.41 -9.21 -16.53
C GLY A 527 -45.06 -8.73 -15.98
N ASP A 528 -44.54 -9.36 -14.92
CA ASP A 528 -43.35 -8.93 -14.18
C ASP A 528 -42.08 -9.75 -14.53
N TRP A 529 -42.02 -10.23 -15.77
CA TRP A 529 -40.82 -10.82 -16.38
C TRP A 529 -39.61 -9.92 -16.20
N LEU A 530 -38.46 -10.53 -15.90
CA LEU A 530 -37.21 -9.80 -15.85
C LEU A 530 -36.71 -9.54 -17.29
N ARG A 531 -36.34 -8.29 -17.57
CA ARG A 531 -35.89 -7.85 -18.89
C ARG A 531 -34.41 -7.52 -18.85
N ARG A 532 -33.64 -8.04 -19.80
CA ARG A 532 -32.25 -7.63 -19.96
C ARG A 532 -32.21 -6.31 -20.73
N LEU A 533 -31.30 -5.41 -20.35
CA LEU A 533 -31.01 -4.23 -21.17
C LEU A 533 -30.59 -4.69 -22.58
N PRO A 534 -31.09 -4.05 -23.64
CA PRO A 534 -30.71 -4.46 -24.98
C PRO A 534 -29.22 -4.19 -25.20
N TRP A 535 -28.56 -5.05 -25.98
CA TRP A 535 -27.10 -5.02 -26.15
C TRP A 535 -26.58 -3.67 -26.66
N TRP A 536 -27.39 -2.94 -27.44
CA TRP A 536 -27.06 -1.60 -27.94
C TRP A 536 -27.07 -0.52 -26.86
N VAL A 537 -27.62 -0.79 -25.67
CA VAL A 537 -27.44 0.04 -24.46
C VAL A 537 -26.32 -0.51 -23.59
N GLU A 538 -26.26 -1.82 -23.39
CA GLU A 538 -25.24 -2.46 -22.54
C GLU A 538 -23.82 -2.18 -23.05
N LEU A 539 -23.59 -2.34 -24.35
CA LEU A 539 -22.27 -2.19 -24.95
C LEU A 539 -21.74 -0.76 -24.84
N PRO A 540 -22.48 0.30 -25.25
CA PRO A 540 -22.03 1.67 -25.01
C PRO A 540 -21.82 1.98 -23.53
N LEU A 541 -22.68 1.48 -22.63
CA LEU A 541 -22.55 1.72 -21.20
C LEU A 541 -21.24 1.12 -20.65
N VAL A 542 -20.94 -0.15 -20.97
CA VAL A 542 -19.70 -0.84 -20.58
C VAL A 542 -18.47 -0.20 -21.22
N LEU A 543 -18.55 0.23 -22.48
CA LEU A 543 -17.46 0.92 -23.16
C LEU A 543 -17.17 2.29 -22.53
N LEU A 544 -18.21 3.12 -22.35
CA LEU A 544 -18.07 4.45 -21.73
C LEU A 544 -17.56 4.35 -20.30
N PHE A 545 -18.09 3.39 -19.52
CA PHE A 545 -17.65 3.15 -18.16
C PHE A 545 -16.19 2.69 -18.11
N GLY A 546 -15.80 1.74 -18.97
CA GLY A 546 -14.42 1.27 -19.08
C GLY A 546 -13.45 2.37 -19.51
N VAL A 547 -13.84 3.20 -20.47
CA VAL A 547 -13.05 4.38 -20.90
C VAL A 547 -12.90 5.36 -19.74
N ALA A 548 -13.99 5.70 -19.06
CA ALA A 548 -13.98 6.63 -17.94
C ALA A 548 -13.07 6.15 -16.80
N LEU A 549 -13.19 4.88 -16.39
CA LEU A 549 -12.36 4.29 -15.33
C LEU A 549 -10.89 4.19 -15.72
N GLY A 550 -10.60 3.61 -16.89
CA GLY A 550 -9.24 3.41 -17.38
C GLY A 550 -8.50 4.74 -17.60
N TYR A 551 -9.24 5.82 -17.88
CA TYR A 551 -8.70 7.16 -18.01
C TYR A 551 -8.56 7.87 -16.64
N ALA A 552 -9.64 7.94 -15.86
CA ALA A 552 -9.71 8.77 -14.66
C ALA A 552 -8.85 8.25 -13.50
N LEU A 553 -8.80 6.93 -13.30
CA LEU A 553 -8.11 6.33 -12.15
C LEU A 553 -6.59 6.57 -12.17
N VAL A 554 -6.01 6.74 -13.36
CA VAL A 554 -4.56 7.04 -13.52
C VAL A 554 -4.17 8.35 -12.82
N PHE A 555 -5.10 9.30 -12.72
CA PHE A 555 -4.86 10.59 -12.07
C PHE A 555 -4.96 10.54 -10.54
N LEU A 556 -5.54 9.48 -9.98
CA LEU A 556 -5.63 9.27 -8.53
C LEU A 556 -4.32 8.71 -7.96
N GLU A 557 -4.05 9.00 -6.70
CA GLU A 557 -2.98 8.34 -5.94
C GLU A 557 -3.37 6.88 -5.63
N PRO A 558 -2.41 5.93 -5.52
CA PRO A 558 -2.71 4.51 -5.30
C PRO A 558 -3.72 4.21 -4.18
N PRO A 559 -3.62 4.76 -2.96
CA PRO A 559 -4.61 4.48 -1.91
C PRO A 559 -6.00 5.04 -2.28
N LYS A 560 -6.06 6.20 -2.94
CA LYS A 560 -7.33 6.81 -3.40
C LYS A 560 -7.96 6.00 -4.54
N ALA A 561 -7.15 5.49 -5.47
CA ALA A 561 -7.61 4.63 -6.56
C ALA A 561 -8.19 3.31 -6.02
N VAL A 562 -7.52 2.68 -5.05
CA VAL A 562 -8.01 1.45 -4.40
C VAL A 562 -9.30 1.73 -3.62
N ALA A 563 -9.35 2.80 -2.82
CA ALA A 563 -10.55 3.17 -2.07
C ALA A 563 -11.74 3.48 -2.98
N PHE A 564 -11.51 4.25 -4.06
CA PHE A 564 -12.52 4.49 -5.10
C PHE A 564 -12.96 3.19 -5.77
N GLY A 565 -12.02 2.27 -6.00
CA GLY A 565 -12.28 0.94 -6.54
C GLY A 565 -13.29 0.15 -5.72
N LEU A 566 -13.02 0.01 -4.42
CA LEU A 566 -13.87 -0.74 -3.49
C LEU A 566 -15.24 -0.07 -3.31
N ALA A 567 -15.27 1.25 -3.12
CA ALA A 567 -16.52 2.00 -2.97
C ALA A 567 -17.38 1.94 -4.24
N GLY A 568 -16.75 2.05 -5.42
CA GLY A 568 -17.43 1.96 -6.72
C GLY A 568 -18.04 0.58 -6.95
N ALA A 569 -17.32 -0.50 -6.65
CA ALA A 569 -17.84 -1.86 -6.80
C ALA A 569 -19.07 -2.11 -5.90
N LEU A 570 -19.01 -1.64 -4.65
CA LEU A 570 -20.14 -1.72 -3.71
C LEU A 570 -21.35 -0.91 -4.22
N ALA A 571 -21.12 0.33 -4.66
CA ALA A 571 -22.19 1.20 -5.17
C ALA A 571 -22.87 0.61 -6.41
N ILE A 572 -22.10 0.02 -7.34
CA ILE A 572 -22.65 -0.66 -8.52
C ILE A 572 -23.48 -1.88 -8.11
N GLY A 573 -22.98 -2.70 -7.18
CA GLY A 573 -23.73 -3.87 -6.69
C GLY A 573 -25.07 -3.48 -6.06
N VAL A 574 -25.06 -2.48 -5.15
CA VAL A 574 -26.29 -1.97 -4.53
C VAL A 574 -27.24 -1.36 -5.58
N GLY A 575 -26.72 -0.53 -6.49
CA GLY A 575 -27.51 0.08 -7.55
C GLY A 575 -28.15 -0.95 -8.49
N ALA A 576 -27.37 -1.94 -8.93
CA ALA A 576 -27.84 -2.98 -9.84
C ALA A 576 -28.88 -3.89 -9.18
N THR A 577 -28.65 -4.35 -7.95
CA THR A 577 -29.63 -5.17 -7.21
C THR A 577 -30.94 -4.43 -6.97
N THR A 578 -30.86 -3.16 -6.58
CA THR A 578 -32.02 -2.27 -6.42
C THR A 578 -32.77 -2.13 -7.75
N GLN A 579 -32.06 -1.89 -8.86
CA GLN A 579 -32.66 -1.80 -10.19
C GLN A 579 -33.44 -3.07 -10.55
N VAL A 580 -32.85 -4.25 -10.36
CA VAL A 580 -33.53 -5.53 -10.61
C VAL A 580 -34.83 -5.65 -9.81
N TRP A 581 -34.82 -5.24 -8.54
CA TRP A 581 -35.99 -5.40 -7.66
C TRP A 581 -37.15 -4.47 -8.03
N PHE A 582 -36.86 -3.22 -8.39
CA PHE A 582 -37.89 -2.20 -8.62
C PHE A 582 -38.32 -2.07 -10.08
N THR A 583 -37.39 -2.15 -11.04
CA THR A 583 -37.71 -1.94 -12.47
C THR A 583 -37.89 -3.24 -13.23
N LYS A 584 -37.50 -4.37 -12.63
CA LYS A 584 -37.40 -5.68 -13.30
C LYS A 584 -36.49 -5.65 -14.54
N VAL A 585 -35.56 -4.70 -14.59
CA VAL A 585 -34.54 -4.61 -15.63
C VAL A 585 -33.19 -4.95 -15.04
N TRP A 586 -32.43 -5.81 -15.71
CA TRP A 586 -31.08 -6.19 -15.30
C TRP A 586 -30.07 -6.09 -16.45
N PHE A 587 -28.79 -6.06 -16.10
CA PHE A 587 -27.67 -6.13 -17.04
C PHE A 587 -26.49 -6.85 -16.35
N PRO A 588 -25.44 -7.28 -17.10
CA PRO A 588 -24.25 -7.95 -16.55
C PRO A 588 -23.35 -7.02 -15.72
N TRP A 589 -23.86 -6.51 -14.60
CA TRP A 589 -23.22 -5.49 -13.77
C TRP A 589 -21.93 -5.96 -13.07
N LEU A 590 -21.66 -7.28 -12.99
CA LEU A 590 -20.37 -7.77 -12.54
C LEU A 590 -19.24 -7.49 -13.54
N VAL A 591 -19.54 -7.27 -14.83
CA VAL A 591 -18.52 -6.84 -15.80
C VAL A 591 -17.90 -5.49 -15.38
N PRO A 592 -18.68 -4.41 -15.16
CA PRO A 592 -18.10 -3.18 -14.66
C PRO A 592 -17.55 -3.29 -13.24
N ALA A 593 -18.22 -4.00 -12.32
CA ALA A 593 -17.83 -4.04 -10.90
C ALA A 593 -16.63 -4.96 -10.58
N ALA A 594 -16.58 -6.15 -11.17
CA ALA A 594 -15.59 -7.20 -10.84
C ALA A 594 -14.48 -7.36 -11.89
N VAL A 595 -14.63 -6.78 -13.09
CA VAL A 595 -13.61 -6.84 -14.15
C VAL A 595 -13.02 -5.46 -14.44
N GLN A 596 -13.84 -4.50 -14.90
CA GLN A 596 -13.33 -3.20 -15.35
C GLN A 596 -12.76 -2.35 -14.21
N LEU A 597 -13.42 -2.32 -13.06
CA LEU A 597 -12.97 -1.58 -11.87
C LEU A 597 -11.62 -2.09 -11.34
N PRO A 598 -11.46 -3.39 -11.00
CA PRO A 598 -10.18 -3.91 -10.54
C PRO A 598 -9.06 -3.75 -11.58
N LEU A 599 -9.36 -3.97 -12.86
CA LEU A 599 -8.39 -3.80 -13.94
C LEU A 599 -7.95 -2.33 -14.09
N GLY A 600 -8.88 -1.39 -13.97
CA GLY A 600 -8.58 0.04 -13.99
C GLY A 600 -7.72 0.50 -12.81
N VAL A 601 -8.01 -0.01 -11.60
CA VAL A 601 -7.19 0.24 -10.40
C VAL A 601 -5.79 -0.35 -10.56
N LEU A 602 -5.69 -1.60 -11.01
CA LEU A 602 -4.41 -2.26 -11.25
C LEU A 602 -3.57 -1.49 -12.27
N TRP A 603 -4.18 -1.07 -13.38
CA TRP A 603 -3.52 -0.25 -14.40
C TRP A 603 -3.00 1.07 -13.80
N ALA A 604 -3.81 1.77 -13.03
CA ALA A 604 -3.40 3.02 -12.38
C ALA A 604 -2.21 2.82 -11.43
N VAL A 605 -2.22 1.76 -10.61
CA VAL A 605 -1.12 1.44 -9.70
C VAL A 605 0.18 1.12 -10.46
N ILE A 606 0.10 0.32 -11.52
CA ILE A 606 1.26 -0.03 -12.36
C ILE A 606 1.85 1.22 -13.03
N VAL A 607 1.00 2.07 -13.62
CA VAL A 607 1.44 3.29 -14.29
C VAL A 607 2.11 4.24 -13.29
N ARG A 608 1.51 4.42 -12.10
CA ARG A 608 2.06 5.33 -11.07
C ARG A 608 3.40 4.83 -10.51
N THR A 609 3.53 3.54 -10.26
CA THR A 609 4.79 2.93 -9.78
C THR A 609 5.89 2.96 -10.85
N ARG A 610 5.55 2.77 -12.12
CA ARG A 610 6.49 2.92 -13.24
C ARG A 610 6.93 4.37 -13.45
N LEU A 611 6.02 5.33 -13.39
CA LEU A 611 6.37 6.76 -13.49
C LEU A 611 7.34 7.20 -12.38
N VAL A 612 7.11 6.76 -11.14
CA VAL A 612 8.01 7.06 -10.00
C VAL A 612 9.39 6.44 -10.22
N SER A 613 9.45 5.17 -10.64
CA SER A 613 10.71 4.46 -10.86
C SER A 613 11.49 4.95 -12.09
N GLU A 614 10.82 5.38 -13.15
CA GLU A 614 11.46 6.02 -14.31
C GLU A 614 12.05 7.38 -13.97
N THR A 615 11.35 8.16 -13.13
CA THR A 615 11.82 9.47 -12.65
C THR A 615 13.09 9.30 -11.80
N ASP A 616 13.13 8.30 -10.92
CA ASP A 616 14.33 7.99 -10.10
C ASP A 616 15.52 7.51 -10.95
N ARG A 617 15.27 6.67 -11.98
CA ARG A 617 16.33 6.23 -12.92
C ARG A 617 16.89 7.38 -13.74
N GLN A 618 16.06 8.34 -14.15
CA GLN A 618 16.51 9.50 -14.93
C GLN A 618 17.28 10.49 -14.06
N LEU A 619 16.89 10.67 -12.79
CA LEU A 619 17.64 11.48 -11.82
C LEU A 619 19.02 10.89 -11.56
N ARG A 620 19.13 9.56 -11.38
CA ARG A 620 20.42 8.87 -11.23
C ARG A 620 21.32 8.97 -12.46
N ARG A 621 20.75 8.94 -13.68
CA ARG A 621 21.51 9.14 -14.93
C ARG A 621 21.98 10.59 -15.12
N ALA A 622 21.18 11.57 -14.69
CA ALA A 622 21.56 12.98 -14.71
C ALA A 622 22.68 13.29 -13.69
N LEU A 623 22.66 12.62 -12.53
CA LEU A 623 23.73 12.69 -11.52
C LEU A 623 25.01 11.99 -11.99
N ALA A 624 24.90 10.89 -12.74
CA ALA A 624 26.04 10.16 -13.30
C ALA A 624 26.73 10.86 -14.50
N THR A 625 26.10 11.89 -15.09
CA THR A 625 26.62 12.59 -16.28
C THR A 625 27.27 13.94 -15.97
N HIS A 626 27.38 14.33 -14.69
CA HIS A 626 28.23 15.47 -14.28
C HIS A 626 29.70 15.00 -14.20
N PRO A 627 30.60 15.49 -15.07
CA PRO A 627 32.01 15.18 -14.97
C PRO A 627 32.59 15.87 -13.73
N ARG A 628 33.25 15.09 -12.85
CA ARG A 628 34.19 15.64 -11.86
C ARG A 628 35.37 16.24 -12.63
N GLY A 629 35.35 17.55 -12.84
CA GLY A 629 36.45 18.30 -13.43
C GLY A 629 36.97 19.34 -12.44
N HIS A 630 38.14 19.06 -11.86
CA HIS A 630 39.30 19.95 -11.64
C HIS A 630 40.16 19.40 -10.48
N ALA A 631 40.92 18.35 -10.79
CA ALA A 631 42.13 17.97 -10.05
C ALA A 631 43.28 17.88 -11.06
N ALA A 632 43.84 19.03 -11.43
CA ALA A 632 45.17 19.14 -12.02
C ALA A 632 45.64 20.60 -11.96
N ALA A 633 46.90 20.78 -11.53
CA ALA A 633 47.70 22.02 -11.45
C ALA A 633 47.73 22.75 -10.10
N VAL A 634 48.45 22.18 -9.12
CA VAL A 634 49.19 22.96 -8.13
C VAL A 634 50.64 23.04 -8.61
N ALA A 635 51.04 24.21 -9.11
CA ALA A 635 52.42 24.65 -9.09
C ALA A 635 52.51 25.76 -8.05
N ALA A 636 53.34 25.56 -7.01
CA ALA A 636 53.74 26.61 -6.09
C ALA A 636 54.49 27.72 -6.86
N PRO A 637 54.47 28.99 -6.39
CA PRO A 637 55.52 29.36 -5.45
C PRO A 637 55.13 30.43 -4.39
N SER A 638 55.74 30.26 -3.21
CA SER A 638 56.32 31.25 -2.29
C SER A 638 55.70 32.64 -2.09
N GLY A 639 55.42 32.97 -0.82
CA GLY A 639 55.46 34.35 -0.34
C GLY A 639 54.57 34.65 0.87
N VAL A 640 55.11 34.50 2.08
CA VAL A 640 54.60 35.16 3.30
C VAL A 640 55.65 36.19 3.72
N PRO A 641 55.25 37.41 4.08
CA PRO A 641 55.47 37.90 5.44
C PRO A 641 54.17 38.48 6.03
N SER A 642 53.74 38.04 7.20
CA SER A 642 54.05 38.64 8.52
C SER A 642 53.33 39.97 8.78
N GLY A 643 52.48 40.00 9.80
CA GLY A 643 51.94 41.26 10.33
C GLY A 643 50.81 41.12 11.34
N ALA A 644 51.18 41.19 12.62
CA ALA A 644 50.43 41.76 13.76
C ALA A 644 49.42 40.89 14.55
N THR A 645 49.90 40.55 15.75
CA THR A 645 49.21 40.28 17.02
C THR A 645 48.29 41.44 17.47
N PRO A 646 47.38 41.20 18.45
CA PRO A 646 46.18 41.99 18.74
C PRO A 646 46.39 43.08 19.82
N PRO A 647 45.44 44.01 19.97
CA PRO A 647 45.10 44.58 21.28
C PRO A 647 43.64 44.22 21.63
N ALA A 648 43.39 43.58 22.76
CA ALA A 648 43.36 44.12 24.12
C ALA A 648 42.03 44.83 24.45
N ALA A 649 41.47 44.36 25.56
CA ALA A 649 40.16 44.63 26.11
C ALA A 649 39.86 46.11 26.38
N ALA A 650 38.57 46.45 26.28
CA ALA A 650 37.98 47.54 27.04
C ALA A 650 36.73 47.03 27.76
N ASP A 651 36.74 47.37 29.04
CA ASP A 651 35.95 46.94 30.17
C ASP A 651 34.67 47.79 30.29
N SER A 652 33.52 47.18 30.62
CA SER A 652 32.50 47.79 31.50
C SER A 652 31.30 46.87 31.73
N ARG A 653 31.30 46.25 32.93
CA ARG A 653 30.21 46.28 33.94
C ARG A 653 28.76 46.20 33.45
N ASP A 654 28.07 45.11 33.76
CA ASP A 654 27.15 45.07 34.91
C ASP A 654 26.41 43.72 35.00
N GLY A 655 26.14 43.29 36.23
CA GLY A 655 24.95 42.49 36.55
C GLY A 655 25.10 40.98 36.52
N THR A 656 25.79 40.43 37.53
CA THR A 656 25.62 39.04 37.95
C THR A 656 24.16 38.79 38.35
N LEU A 657 23.47 37.87 37.67
CA LEU A 657 22.42 37.06 38.27
C LEU A 657 22.93 35.62 38.30
N ILE A 658 23.14 35.18 39.53
CA ILE A 658 23.60 33.85 39.92
C ILE A 658 22.65 32.82 39.32
N GLN A 659 23.08 32.14 38.26
CA GLN A 659 22.48 30.87 37.88
C GLN A 659 22.86 29.86 38.95
N SER A 660 21.86 29.09 39.39
CA SER A 660 22.06 28.03 40.37
C SER A 660 23.13 27.06 39.84
N PRO A 661 24.06 26.56 40.68
CA PRO A 661 25.11 25.62 40.26
C PRO A 661 24.55 24.37 39.56
N GLU A 662 23.29 24.02 39.84
CA GLU A 662 22.59 22.85 39.29
C GLU A 662 22.06 23.06 37.87
N GLU A 663 21.64 24.28 37.48
CA GLU A 663 21.17 24.57 36.12
C GLU A 663 22.32 24.71 35.11
N SER A 664 23.44 25.32 35.51
CA SER A 664 24.65 25.32 34.69
C SER A 664 25.24 23.91 34.55
N ALA A 665 25.11 23.03 35.55
CA ALA A 665 25.50 21.62 35.45
C ALA A 665 24.58 20.81 34.51
N ARG A 666 23.27 21.07 34.52
CA ARG A 666 22.29 20.41 33.64
C ARG A 666 22.36 20.86 32.18
N ALA A 667 22.65 22.13 31.92
CA ALA A 667 22.86 22.66 30.57
C ALA A 667 24.21 22.19 29.99
N ALA A 668 25.25 22.07 30.82
CA ALA A 668 26.55 21.51 30.43
C ALA A 668 26.45 20.01 30.06
N ALA A 669 25.56 19.25 30.68
CA ALA A 669 25.41 17.81 30.45
C ALA A 669 24.88 17.43 29.04
N ARG A 670 24.25 18.36 28.31
CA ARG A 670 23.68 18.10 26.96
C ARG A 670 24.70 18.12 25.82
N PHE A 671 25.89 18.69 26.05
CA PHE A 671 27.03 18.67 25.12
C PHE A 671 28.34 18.26 25.81
N ALA A 672 28.26 17.71 27.02
CA ALA A 672 29.42 17.12 27.67
C ALA A 672 29.81 15.84 26.93
N VAL A 673 31.12 15.73 26.67
CA VAL A 673 31.77 14.45 26.39
C VAL A 673 31.21 13.42 27.38
N PRO A 674 30.59 12.31 26.91
CA PRO A 674 29.93 11.37 27.81
C PRO A 674 30.96 10.80 28.79
N PRO A 675 30.71 10.90 30.12
CA PRO A 675 31.67 10.46 31.12
C PRO A 675 31.66 8.93 31.17
N VAL A 676 32.64 8.32 30.51
CA VAL A 676 32.91 6.88 30.55
C VAL A 676 34.08 6.66 31.49
N PRO A 677 33.92 5.91 32.60
CA PRO A 677 34.99 5.65 33.55
C PRO A 677 36.26 5.14 32.86
N ASP A 678 37.42 5.65 33.27
CA ASP A 678 38.75 5.27 32.77
C ASP A 678 39.00 5.48 31.27
N HIS A 679 38.13 6.22 30.57
CA HIS A 679 38.26 6.48 29.13
C HIS A 679 38.10 7.96 28.81
N ARG A 680 39.12 8.55 28.20
CA ARG A 680 39.08 9.90 27.65
C ARG A 680 38.47 9.86 26.26
N MET A 681 37.22 10.31 26.10
CA MET A 681 36.60 10.37 24.78
C MET A 681 37.26 11.48 23.95
N ILE A 682 37.69 11.15 22.72
CA ILE A 682 38.44 12.06 21.87
C ILE A 682 37.54 12.67 20.80
N ARG A 683 36.87 11.83 20.00
CA ARG A 683 36.03 12.30 18.90
C ARG A 683 34.86 11.36 18.61
N CYS A 684 33.71 11.95 18.31
CA CYS A 684 32.56 11.21 17.78
C CYS A 684 32.85 10.82 16.32
N ILE A 685 32.88 9.51 16.03
CA ILE A 685 33.19 8.96 14.71
C ILE A 685 31.96 8.47 13.95
N GLY A 686 30.80 8.41 14.59
CA GLY A 686 29.54 8.09 13.92
C GLY A 686 28.32 8.40 14.79
N LYS A 687 27.24 8.85 14.17
CA LYS A 687 25.94 9.08 14.82
C LYS A 687 24.87 8.25 14.12
N GLY A 688 24.04 7.55 14.88
CA GLY A 688 22.95 6.73 14.37
C GLY A 688 21.68 6.90 15.18
N ALA A 689 20.61 6.21 14.77
CA ALA A 689 19.25 6.40 15.29
C ALA A 689 19.09 6.22 16.82
N TYR A 690 19.92 5.37 17.45
CA TYR A 690 19.84 5.07 18.89
C TYR A 690 21.00 5.66 19.72
N GLY A 691 21.98 6.31 19.07
CA GLY A 691 23.15 6.85 19.76
C GLY A 691 24.39 7.04 18.89
N GLU A 692 25.55 7.14 19.52
CA GLU A 692 26.79 7.64 18.93
C GLU A 692 27.97 6.71 19.19
N VAL A 693 28.94 6.69 18.26
CA VAL A 693 30.21 5.95 18.37
C VAL A 693 31.32 6.97 18.52
N TRP A 694 32.18 6.76 19.50
CA TRP A 694 33.33 7.61 19.78
C TRP A 694 34.61 6.80 19.70
N VAL A 695 35.69 7.44 19.27
CA VAL A 695 37.04 6.98 19.59
C VAL A 695 37.43 7.58 20.93
N ALA A 696 37.92 6.75 21.84
CA ALA A 696 38.35 7.12 23.18
C ALA A 696 39.71 6.48 23.48
N GLU A 697 40.47 7.11 24.36
CA GLU A 697 41.75 6.60 24.84
C GLU A 697 41.59 6.15 26.28
N ASP A 698 42.04 4.93 26.59
CA ASP A 698 42.03 4.42 27.95
C ASP A 698 43.21 4.96 28.79
N ILE A 699 43.26 4.62 30.08
CA ILE A 699 44.31 5.09 31.00
C ILE A 699 45.73 4.65 30.63
N ILE A 700 45.89 3.63 29.78
CA ILE A 700 47.21 3.15 29.32
C ILE A 700 47.60 3.71 27.95
N GLY A 701 46.76 4.56 27.36
CA GLY A 701 47.01 5.24 26.08
C GLY A 701 46.58 4.44 24.84
N GLU A 702 45.81 3.35 25.01
CA GLU A 702 45.27 2.60 23.87
C GLU A 702 43.94 3.19 23.41
N PHE A 703 43.75 3.25 22.08
CA PHE A 703 42.49 3.71 21.51
C PHE A 703 41.46 2.58 21.46
N LYS A 704 40.25 2.88 21.92
CA LYS A 704 39.06 2.02 21.92
C LYS A 704 37.91 2.73 21.19
N ALA A 705 36.98 1.94 20.66
CA ALA A 705 35.72 2.47 20.16
C ALA A 705 34.65 2.32 21.25
N VAL A 706 33.85 3.35 21.47
CA VAL A 706 32.82 3.40 22.52
C VAL A 706 31.49 3.75 21.89
N LYS A 707 30.52 2.84 21.97
CA LYS A 707 29.15 3.11 21.57
C LYS A 707 28.37 3.59 22.78
N ILE A 708 27.69 4.72 22.64
CA ILE A 708 26.75 5.27 23.59
C ILE A 708 25.34 5.08 23.03
N ILE A 709 24.43 4.53 23.83
CA ILE A 709 23.01 4.39 23.51
C ILE A 709 22.23 5.17 24.56
N ARG A 710 21.55 6.23 24.14
CA ARG A 710 20.90 7.18 25.06
C ARG A 710 19.48 6.74 25.36
N ARG A 711 19.07 6.78 26.64
CA ARG A 711 17.70 6.46 27.08
C ARG A 711 16.67 7.33 26.37
N ALA A 712 17.02 8.59 26.11
CA ALA A 712 16.19 9.57 25.42
C ALA A 712 15.86 9.19 23.97
N ALA A 713 16.66 8.31 23.33
CA ALA A 713 16.37 7.81 21.98
C ALA A 713 15.19 6.81 21.95
N PHE A 714 14.62 6.44 23.11
CA PHE A 714 13.53 5.47 23.23
C PHE A 714 12.30 6.07 23.90
N ALA A 715 11.16 5.99 23.21
CA ALA A 715 9.87 6.49 23.72
C ALA A 715 9.41 5.82 25.03
N ASN A 716 9.77 4.56 25.26
CA ASN A 716 9.39 3.77 26.43
C ASN A 716 10.62 3.06 27.02
N GLN A 717 10.57 2.68 28.30
CA GLN A 717 11.71 2.02 28.99
C GLN A 717 11.95 0.59 28.50
N ALA A 718 10.89 -0.13 28.14
CA ALA A 718 10.99 -1.56 27.82
C ALA A 718 11.91 -1.89 26.62
N PRO A 719 11.92 -1.15 25.49
CA PRO A 719 12.90 -1.35 24.41
C PRO A 719 14.35 -1.06 24.81
N PHE A 720 14.60 0.01 25.58
CA PHE A 720 15.93 0.35 26.08
C PHE A 720 16.51 -0.76 26.98
N GLU A 721 15.68 -1.32 27.87
CA GLU A 721 16.07 -2.46 28.73
C GLU A 721 16.19 -3.79 27.96
N ARG A 722 15.55 -3.91 26.81
CA ARG A 722 15.73 -5.06 25.92
C ARG A 722 17.09 -4.99 25.23
N GLU A 723 17.48 -3.81 24.76
CA GLU A 723 18.78 -3.55 24.15
C GLU A 723 19.93 -3.85 25.13
N PHE A 724 19.82 -3.34 26.37
CA PHE A 724 20.79 -3.61 27.41
C PHE A 724 20.93 -5.11 27.74
N ARG A 725 19.81 -5.84 27.84
CA ARG A 725 19.84 -7.30 28.04
C ARG A 725 20.44 -8.05 26.86
N GLY A 726 20.19 -7.59 25.62
CA GLY A 726 20.80 -8.13 24.42
C GLY A 726 22.33 -7.99 24.46
N LEU A 727 22.83 -6.81 24.82
CA LEU A 727 24.26 -6.55 24.99
C LEU A 727 24.90 -7.44 26.06
N GLN A 728 24.23 -7.63 27.19
CA GLN A 728 24.71 -8.52 28.26
C GLN A 728 24.86 -9.98 27.78
N LYS A 729 23.91 -10.48 26.99
CA LYS A 729 23.99 -11.83 26.39
C LYS A 729 25.08 -11.94 25.33
N PHE A 730 25.24 -10.91 24.49
CA PHE A 730 26.20 -10.93 23.39
C PHE A 730 27.65 -10.77 23.86
N THR A 731 27.89 -10.00 24.93
CA THR A 731 29.24 -9.71 25.45
C THR A 731 30.14 -10.94 25.61
N PRO A 732 29.75 -12.01 26.34
CA PRO A 732 30.59 -13.20 26.48
C PRO A 732 30.81 -13.94 25.15
N ILE A 733 29.82 -13.92 24.25
CA ILE A 733 29.90 -14.58 22.94
C ILE A 733 30.87 -13.82 22.02
N SER A 734 30.85 -12.49 22.05
CA SER A 734 31.71 -11.64 21.22
C SER A 734 33.20 -11.96 21.37
N ARG A 735 33.64 -12.33 22.59
CA ARG A 735 35.05 -12.64 22.91
C ARG A 735 35.44 -14.09 22.63
N SER A 736 34.48 -14.93 22.27
CA SER A 736 34.70 -16.36 22.07
C SER A 736 35.03 -16.72 20.62
N HIS A 737 35.06 -15.75 19.71
CA HIS A 737 35.40 -15.95 18.31
C HIS A 737 36.29 -14.82 17.77
N PRO A 738 37.40 -15.12 17.06
CA PRO A 738 38.37 -14.11 16.62
C PRO A 738 37.83 -13.10 15.60
N SER A 739 36.85 -13.50 14.79
CA SER A 739 36.22 -12.66 13.75
C SER A 739 34.92 -11.97 14.20
N LEU A 740 34.66 -11.91 15.52
CA LEU A 740 33.66 -11.02 16.11
C LEU A 740 34.39 -9.84 16.77
N VAL A 741 33.86 -8.63 16.65
CA VAL A 741 34.40 -7.48 17.37
C VAL A 741 34.21 -7.70 18.87
N HIS A 742 35.30 -7.66 19.63
CA HIS A 742 35.22 -7.91 21.05
C HIS A 742 34.56 -6.73 21.77
N ILE A 743 33.46 -6.99 22.48
CA ILE A 743 32.97 -6.06 23.49
C ILE A 743 33.87 -6.23 24.71
N LEU A 744 34.61 -5.20 25.11
CA LEU A 744 35.53 -5.19 26.25
C LEU A 744 34.84 -4.83 27.56
N HIS A 745 33.81 -3.99 27.51
CA HIS A 745 33.05 -3.61 28.69
C HIS A 745 31.65 -3.17 28.29
N VAL A 746 30.66 -3.41 29.15
CA VAL A 746 29.32 -2.85 29.06
C VAL A 746 29.03 -2.14 30.36
N GLY A 747 28.65 -0.87 30.28
CA GLY A 747 28.31 -0.07 31.42
C GLY A 747 27.00 0.66 31.21
N ARG A 748 26.51 1.22 32.31
CA ARG A 748 25.26 1.96 32.35
C ARG A 748 25.45 3.13 33.29
N ASN A 749 25.04 4.31 32.83
CA ASN A 749 25.03 5.51 33.62
C ASN A 749 23.56 5.95 33.76
N ASP A 750 22.94 5.55 34.86
CA ASP A 750 21.54 5.88 35.15
C ASP A 750 21.33 7.37 35.47
N GLU A 751 22.34 8.04 36.02
CA GLU A 751 22.29 9.47 36.38
C GLU A 751 22.19 10.37 35.14
N THR A 752 22.94 10.04 34.08
CA THR A 752 22.95 10.77 32.81
C THR A 752 22.11 10.10 31.72
N GLY A 753 21.53 8.93 32.01
CA GLY A 753 20.53 8.26 31.19
C GLY A 753 21.07 7.65 29.89
N PHE A 754 22.20 6.93 29.94
CA PHE A 754 22.70 6.16 28.80
C PHE A 754 23.31 4.81 29.20
N ILE A 755 23.27 3.85 28.29
CA ILE A 755 24.10 2.64 28.34
C ILE A 755 25.25 2.81 27.36
N TYR A 756 26.38 2.20 27.65
CA TYR A 756 27.53 2.24 26.76
C TYR A 756 28.22 0.88 26.72
N TYR A 757 28.91 0.63 25.62
CA TYR A 757 29.84 -0.48 25.54
C TYR A 757 31.11 -0.08 24.83
N ILE A 758 32.23 -0.56 25.38
CA ILE A 758 33.58 -0.34 24.89
C ILE A 758 33.97 -1.56 24.08
N MET A 759 34.55 -1.34 22.91
CA MET A 759 35.00 -2.37 21.99
C MET A 759 36.36 -2.03 21.42
N GLU A 760 36.99 -3.01 20.78
CA GLU A 760 38.22 -2.80 20.02
C GLU A 760 38.00 -1.70 18.97
N ALA A 761 38.97 -0.79 18.82
CA ALA A 761 39.00 0.13 17.69
C ALA A 761 39.47 -0.63 16.44
N GLY A 762 38.80 -0.39 15.31
CA GLY A 762 39.27 -0.87 14.01
C GLY A 762 40.56 -0.18 13.58
N ASP A 763 41.28 -0.77 12.64
CA ASP A 763 42.35 -0.12 11.91
C ASP A 763 41.82 1.18 11.28
N ASP A 764 42.65 2.20 11.17
CA ASP A 764 42.32 3.44 10.47
C ASP A 764 42.28 3.21 8.95
N ALA A 765 41.23 3.69 8.30
CA ALA A 765 41.09 3.62 6.85
C ALA A 765 42.25 4.34 6.15
N ALA A 766 42.79 5.43 6.70
CA ALA A 766 43.90 6.18 6.10
C ALA A 766 45.28 5.61 6.47
N SER A 767 45.51 5.32 7.74
CA SER A 767 46.84 5.01 8.30
C SER A 767 47.01 3.55 8.77
N GLY A 768 46.06 2.67 8.47
CA GLY A 768 46.14 1.25 8.83
C GLY A 768 46.09 1.05 10.35
N GLN A 769 46.96 0.22 10.91
CA GLN A 769 46.95 -0.10 12.34
C GLN A 769 47.27 1.10 13.26
N SER A 770 47.77 2.22 12.71
CA SER A 770 48.03 3.45 13.47
C SER A 770 46.80 4.37 13.42
N ILE A 771 46.15 4.57 14.57
CA ILE A 771 44.96 5.43 14.68
C ILE A 771 45.40 6.88 14.82
N VAL A 772 44.89 7.75 13.94
CA VAL A 772 45.04 9.21 14.06
C VAL A 772 43.72 9.79 14.56
N PRO A 773 43.55 10.05 15.87
CA PRO A 773 42.23 10.29 16.47
C PRO A 773 41.42 11.43 15.83
N GLU A 774 42.09 12.49 15.39
CA GLU A 774 41.49 13.68 14.80
C GLU A 774 40.79 13.40 13.47
N SER A 775 41.29 12.43 12.69
CA SER A 775 40.77 12.05 11.37
C SER A 775 40.28 10.60 11.26
N TYR A 776 40.35 9.83 12.36
CA TYR A 776 40.10 8.40 12.39
C TYR A 776 38.77 7.97 11.73
N VAL A 777 38.84 7.13 10.71
CA VAL A 777 37.66 6.44 10.18
C VAL A 777 37.97 4.95 10.24
N PRO A 778 37.10 4.11 10.83
CA PRO A 778 37.38 2.68 10.90
C PRO A 778 37.45 2.09 9.48
N ARG A 779 38.54 1.39 9.19
CA ARG A 779 38.71 0.60 7.98
C ARG A 779 37.69 -0.52 7.99
N SER A 780 36.85 -0.54 6.97
CA SER A 780 35.85 -1.58 6.73
C SER A 780 36.02 -2.18 5.35
N MET A 781 35.35 -3.30 5.10
CA MET A 781 35.29 -3.88 3.77
C MET A 781 34.65 -2.91 2.77
N GLY A 782 33.70 -2.07 3.22
CA GLY A 782 33.14 -0.99 2.41
C GLY A 782 34.20 0.04 1.98
N THR A 783 34.98 0.56 2.92
CA THR A 783 36.05 1.52 2.61
C THR A 783 37.15 0.91 1.75
N ASP A 784 37.46 -0.37 1.94
CA ASP A 784 38.44 -1.08 1.11
C ASP A 784 37.96 -1.21 -0.34
N VAL A 785 36.68 -1.51 -0.55
CA VAL A 785 36.06 -1.57 -1.89
C VAL A 785 36.01 -0.18 -2.54
N GLU A 786 35.66 0.85 -1.79
CA GLU A 786 35.62 2.24 -2.30
C GLU A 786 37.01 2.76 -2.70
N ARG A 787 38.04 2.41 -1.93
CA ARG A 787 39.41 2.88 -2.17
C ARG A 787 40.15 2.06 -3.23
N HIS A 788 40.01 0.74 -3.21
CA HIS A 788 40.83 -0.17 -4.03
C HIS A 788 40.04 -0.86 -5.15
N GLY A 789 38.73 -0.68 -5.24
CA GLY A 789 37.88 -1.39 -6.19
C GLY A 789 37.61 -2.83 -5.75
N SER A 790 37.61 -3.77 -6.70
CA SER A 790 37.30 -5.18 -6.42
C SER A 790 38.37 -5.84 -5.55
N ILE A 791 37.96 -6.59 -4.53
CA ILE A 791 38.83 -7.45 -3.74
C ILE A 791 39.04 -8.77 -4.49
N GLY A 792 40.30 -9.22 -4.61
CA GLY A 792 40.64 -10.46 -5.33
C GLY A 792 39.98 -11.71 -4.71
N LEU A 793 39.62 -12.68 -5.56
CA LEU A 793 38.85 -13.88 -5.17
C LEU A 793 39.45 -14.63 -3.97
N ALA A 794 40.77 -14.82 -3.94
CA ALA A 794 41.43 -15.52 -2.83
C ALA A 794 41.20 -14.85 -1.47
N ARG A 795 41.25 -13.51 -1.45
CA ARG A 795 41.05 -12.71 -0.25
C ARG A 795 39.57 -12.57 0.11
N VAL A 796 38.67 -12.47 -0.87
CA VAL A 796 37.22 -12.55 -0.64
C VAL A 796 36.82 -13.90 -0.05
N LEU A 797 37.37 -15.01 -0.54
CA LEU A 797 37.13 -16.34 0.01
C LEU A 797 37.63 -16.45 1.45
N GLN A 798 38.84 -15.97 1.73
CA GLN A 798 39.38 -15.94 3.08
C GLN A 798 38.45 -15.14 4.01
N TYR A 799 38.12 -13.89 3.66
CA TYR A 799 37.25 -13.05 4.48
C TYR A 799 35.84 -13.64 4.63
N GLY A 800 35.29 -14.23 3.58
CA GLY A 800 33.98 -14.88 3.62
C GLY A 800 33.93 -16.12 4.51
N ILE A 801 35.02 -16.89 4.58
CA ILE A 801 35.14 -18.03 5.48
C ILE A 801 35.25 -17.55 6.93
N GLU A 802 36.15 -16.60 7.23
CA GLU A 802 36.34 -16.06 8.58
C GLU A 802 35.06 -15.40 9.15
N ILE A 803 34.37 -14.60 8.34
CA ILE A 803 33.10 -13.98 8.74
C ILE A 803 31.95 -15.00 8.78
N GLY A 804 31.91 -15.95 7.83
CA GLY A 804 30.91 -17.03 7.85
C GLY A 804 31.01 -17.92 9.08
N GLU A 805 32.23 -18.21 9.55
CA GLU A 805 32.49 -18.92 10.80
C GLU A 805 32.02 -18.13 12.03
N ALA A 806 32.21 -16.81 12.02
CA ALA A 806 31.71 -15.93 13.06
C ALA A 806 30.18 -15.92 13.12
N VAL A 807 29.52 -15.86 11.96
CA VAL A 807 28.05 -15.91 11.85
C VAL A 807 27.52 -17.27 12.32
N ALA A 808 28.14 -18.36 11.88
CA ALA A 808 27.86 -19.72 12.35
C ALA A 808 27.99 -19.83 13.88
N HIS A 809 29.02 -19.20 14.45
CA HIS A 809 29.23 -19.15 15.89
C HIS A 809 28.12 -18.42 16.63
N LEU A 810 27.61 -17.30 16.10
CA LEU A 810 26.42 -16.62 16.63
C LEU A 810 25.18 -17.50 16.56
N HIS A 811 24.96 -18.16 15.42
CA HIS A 811 23.79 -19.04 15.20
C HIS A 811 23.76 -20.20 16.20
N ARG A 812 24.90 -20.83 16.51
CA ARG A 812 25.01 -21.89 17.54
C ARG A 812 24.65 -21.42 18.94
N HIS A 813 24.82 -20.13 19.23
CA HIS A 813 24.44 -19.52 20.50
C HIS A 813 23.02 -18.91 20.46
N GLY A 814 22.23 -19.20 19.42
CA GLY A 814 20.83 -18.76 19.31
C GLY A 814 20.67 -17.29 18.93
N LEU A 815 21.70 -16.65 18.39
CA LEU A 815 21.71 -15.24 18.00
C LEU A 815 21.82 -15.09 16.48
N ILE A 816 21.22 -14.03 15.94
CA ILE A 816 21.31 -13.66 14.51
C ILE A 816 21.70 -12.18 14.37
N HIS A 817 22.43 -11.82 13.32
CA HIS A 817 23.02 -10.49 13.18
C HIS A 817 22.11 -9.44 12.54
N ARG A 818 21.33 -9.81 11.51
CA ARG A 818 20.30 -8.99 10.84
C ARG A 818 20.75 -7.76 10.05
N ASP A 819 22.04 -7.39 10.06
CA ASP A 819 22.56 -6.27 9.25
C ASP A 819 23.98 -6.52 8.73
N ILE A 820 24.19 -7.70 8.13
CA ILE A 820 25.49 -8.04 7.52
C ILE A 820 25.63 -7.27 6.19
N LYS A 821 26.62 -6.35 6.15
CA LYS A 821 26.95 -5.53 4.98
C LYS A 821 28.42 -5.09 5.01
N PRO A 822 29.02 -4.62 3.90
CA PRO A 822 30.44 -4.24 3.85
C PRO A 822 30.87 -3.23 4.92
N GLY A 823 30.01 -2.25 5.26
CA GLY A 823 30.31 -1.25 6.30
C GLY A 823 30.36 -1.81 7.72
N ASN A 824 29.79 -3.00 7.95
CA ASN A 824 29.77 -3.67 9.27
C ASN A 824 30.85 -4.76 9.38
N ILE A 825 31.72 -4.91 8.37
CA ILE A 825 32.92 -5.74 8.49
C ILE A 825 34.11 -4.81 8.66
N ILE A 826 34.58 -4.66 9.89
CA ILE A 826 35.73 -3.81 10.20
C ILE A 826 37.01 -4.65 10.24
N PHE A 827 38.15 -4.02 10.03
CA PHE A 827 39.45 -4.67 10.19
C PHE A 827 40.06 -4.30 11.53
N VAL A 828 40.59 -5.28 12.25
CA VAL A 828 41.36 -5.07 13.49
C VAL A 828 42.63 -5.89 13.38
N ASN A 829 43.79 -5.23 13.32
CA ASN A 829 45.07 -5.85 13.01
C ASN A 829 45.01 -6.65 11.69
N ASP A 830 44.47 -6.03 10.64
CA ASP A 830 44.27 -6.58 9.29
C ASP A 830 43.36 -7.83 9.21
N ARG A 831 42.68 -8.20 10.29
CA ARG A 831 41.71 -9.31 10.30
C ARG A 831 40.27 -8.81 10.22
N PRO A 832 39.42 -9.40 9.37
CA PRO A 832 38.02 -9.02 9.25
C PRO A 832 37.24 -9.46 10.50
N LYS A 833 36.51 -8.51 11.09
CA LYS A 833 35.63 -8.73 12.23
C LYS A 833 34.24 -8.19 11.96
N LEU A 834 33.23 -8.96 12.33
CA LEU A 834 31.82 -8.57 12.25
C LEU A 834 31.48 -7.61 13.40
N ALA A 835 31.00 -6.42 13.03
CA ALA A 835 30.70 -5.28 13.89
C ALA A 835 29.22 -4.87 13.83
N ASP A 836 28.84 -3.94 14.72
CA ASP A 836 27.51 -3.33 14.85
C ASP A 836 26.38 -4.29 15.28
N ILE A 837 26.31 -4.49 16.60
CA ILE A 837 25.46 -5.47 17.30
C ILE A 837 24.06 -4.92 17.59
N GLY A 838 23.77 -3.66 17.24
CA GLY A 838 22.52 -2.96 17.58
C GLY A 838 21.24 -3.54 16.98
N LEU A 839 21.34 -4.67 16.27
CA LEU A 839 20.23 -5.45 15.73
C LEU A 839 20.32 -6.96 16.06
N VAL A 840 21.33 -7.38 16.84
CA VAL A 840 21.50 -8.77 17.26
C VAL A 840 20.45 -9.12 18.30
N THR A 841 19.70 -10.19 18.06
CA THR A 841 18.66 -10.65 18.97
C THR A 841 18.47 -12.16 18.87
N ASP A 842 17.77 -12.72 19.85
CA ASP A 842 17.37 -14.12 19.89
C ASP A 842 16.61 -14.51 18.60
N ILE A 843 16.84 -15.75 18.13
CA ILE A 843 16.05 -16.36 17.05
C ILE A 843 14.58 -16.42 17.47
N ALA A 844 13.69 -15.88 16.64
CA ALA A 844 12.26 -15.84 16.94
C ALA A 844 11.65 -17.26 16.94
N ALA A 845 10.74 -17.54 17.88
CA ALA A 845 10.00 -18.80 17.86
C ALA A 845 9.08 -18.89 16.61
N PRO A 846 8.77 -20.09 16.11
CA PRO A 846 7.87 -20.25 14.96
C PRO A 846 6.53 -19.53 15.20
N GLY A 847 6.15 -18.61 14.31
CA GLY A 847 4.88 -17.85 14.39
C GLY A 847 4.95 -16.50 15.10
N GLN A 848 6.12 -16.03 15.51
CA GLN A 848 6.30 -14.71 16.13
C GLN A 848 6.59 -13.63 15.06
N GLU A 849 5.90 -12.48 15.12
CA GLU A 849 6.13 -11.35 14.17
C GLU A 849 7.58 -10.87 14.23
N VAL A 850 8.23 -10.80 13.07
CA VAL A 850 9.60 -10.32 12.96
C VAL A 850 9.63 -8.89 12.45
N THR A 851 10.26 -8.00 13.21
CA THR A 851 10.43 -6.58 12.87
C THR A 851 11.31 -6.42 11.62
N TYR A 852 10.82 -5.67 10.62
CA TYR A 852 11.49 -5.44 9.34
C TYR A 852 12.59 -4.38 9.47
N ILE A 853 13.75 -4.75 10.04
CA ILE A 853 14.89 -3.83 10.29
C ILE A 853 16.15 -4.41 9.66
N GLY A 854 16.82 -3.65 8.78
CA GLY A 854 18.15 -3.92 8.20
C GLY A 854 18.37 -3.20 6.86
N THR A 855 19.58 -3.25 6.30
CA THR A 855 19.97 -2.43 5.15
C THR A 855 19.35 -2.90 3.81
N GLN A 856 18.71 -1.98 3.08
CA GLN A 856 18.10 -2.27 1.78
C GLN A 856 19.10 -2.86 0.78
N GLY A 857 18.68 -3.91 0.06
CA GLY A 857 19.49 -4.63 -0.93
C GLY A 857 20.28 -5.83 -0.40
N TYR A 858 20.57 -5.86 0.91
CA TYR A 858 21.17 -7.01 1.59
C TYR A 858 20.11 -7.93 2.23
N MET A 859 18.89 -7.42 2.44
CA MET A 859 17.77 -8.16 3.03
C MET A 859 17.11 -9.13 2.03
N PRO A 860 16.77 -10.37 2.45
CA PRO A 860 15.99 -11.30 1.63
C PRO A 860 14.50 -10.91 1.61
N PRO A 861 13.69 -11.39 0.63
CA PRO A 861 12.30 -10.97 0.45
C PRO A 861 11.38 -11.29 1.65
N GLU A 862 11.66 -12.36 2.39
CA GLU A 862 10.93 -12.73 3.60
C GLU A 862 11.29 -11.88 4.84
N GLY A 863 12.30 -11.01 4.74
CA GLY A 863 12.82 -10.21 5.86
C GLY A 863 13.90 -10.91 6.69
N HIS A 864 14.37 -10.24 7.73
CA HIS A 864 15.36 -10.79 8.68
C HIS A 864 14.67 -11.69 9.71
N GLY A 865 15.41 -12.58 10.39
CA GLY A 865 14.83 -13.39 11.48
C GLY A 865 15.26 -14.85 11.55
N THR A 866 15.94 -15.35 10.53
CA THR A 866 16.44 -16.73 10.48
C THR A 866 17.94 -16.77 10.18
N PRO A 867 18.65 -17.84 10.58
CA PRO A 867 20.03 -18.09 10.16
C PRO A 867 20.25 -17.97 8.65
N SER A 868 19.32 -18.48 7.85
CA SER A 868 19.34 -18.40 6.38
C SER A 868 19.19 -16.98 5.81
N ALA A 869 18.69 -16.01 6.58
CA ALA A 869 18.63 -14.60 6.19
C ALA A 869 20.00 -13.90 6.34
N ASP A 870 20.75 -14.24 7.39
CA ASP A 870 22.15 -13.79 7.54
C ASP A 870 23.03 -14.37 6.42
N VAL A 871 22.79 -15.61 6.01
CA VAL A 871 23.50 -16.24 4.88
C VAL A 871 23.21 -15.54 3.55
N PHE A 872 21.96 -15.11 3.32
CA PHE A 872 21.62 -14.30 2.14
C PHE A 872 22.41 -12.97 2.15
N SER A 873 22.43 -12.29 3.30
CA SER A 873 23.14 -11.02 3.47
C SER A 873 24.65 -11.18 3.25
N LEU A 874 25.23 -12.27 3.75
CA LEU A 874 26.63 -12.63 3.53
C LEU A 874 26.93 -12.91 2.06
N GLY A 875 26.03 -13.59 1.34
CA GLY A 875 26.16 -13.81 -0.11
C GLY A 875 26.21 -12.50 -0.91
N LYS A 876 25.34 -11.55 -0.55
CA LYS A 876 25.33 -10.20 -1.13
C LYS A 876 26.59 -9.40 -0.80
N LEU A 877 27.09 -9.52 0.43
CA LEU A 877 28.33 -8.88 0.88
C LEU A 877 29.53 -9.35 0.06
N LEU A 878 29.71 -10.67 -0.10
CA LEU A 878 30.82 -11.23 -0.86
C LEU A 878 30.75 -10.90 -2.35
N TYR A 879 29.55 -10.77 -2.91
CA TYR A 879 29.37 -10.27 -4.28
C TYR A 879 29.88 -8.83 -4.42
N VAL A 880 29.51 -7.94 -3.51
CA VAL A 880 29.95 -6.53 -3.55
C VAL A 880 31.46 -6.44 -3.36
N ALA A 881 32.01 -7.21 -2.42
CA ALA A 881 33.46 -7.28 -2.19
C ALA A 881 34.23 -7.73 -3.45
N LEU A 882 33.74 -8.76 -4.12
CA LEU A 882 34.38 -9.31 -5.32
C LEU A 882 34.23 -8.40 -6.54
N THR A 883 33.08 -7.76 -6.72
CA THR A 883 32.76 -7.05 -7.97
C THR A 883 32.94 -5.53 -7.92
N ALA A 884 33.02 -4.95 -6.72
CA ALA A 884 32.89 -3.51 -6.47
C ALA A 884 31.65 -2.86 -7.13
N ARG A 885 30.64 -3.67 -7.47
CA ARG A 885 29.36 -3.19 -8.00
C ARG A 885 28.36 -2.98 -6.88
N SER A 886 27.36 -2.15 -7.16
CA SER A 886 26.19 -2.05 -6.30
C SER A 886 25.54 -3.41 -6.10
N VAL A 887 25.08 -3.69 -4.88
CA VAL A 887 24.37 -4.92 -4.50
C VAL A 887 23.15 -5.22 -5.40
N GLN A 888 22.58 -4.18 -6.03
CA GLN A 888 21.45 -4.29 -6.96
C GLN A 888 21.81 -4.98 -8.28
N ASN A 889 23.09 -5.01 -8.63
CA ASN A 889 23.59 -5.65 -9.84
C ASN A 889 23.73 -7.17 -9.68
N PHE A 890 23.56 -7.72 -8.49
CA PHE A 890 23.59 -9.17 -8.30
C PHE A 890 22.54 -9.88 -9.18
N PRO A 891 22.87 -10.98 -9.88
CA PRO A 891 24.12 -11.74 -9.84
C PRO A 891 25.12 -11.39 -10.97
N ASP A 892 25.00 -10.23 -11.62
CA ASP A 892 25.81 -9.87 -12.79
C ASP A 892 27.28 -9.67 -12.42
N VAL A 893 28.17 -10.38 -13.11
CA VAL A 893 29.63 -10.30 -12.90
C VAL A 893 30.27 -9.59 -14.09
N PRO A 894 31.07 -8.52 -13.88
CA PRO A 894 31.85 -7.91 -14.96
C PRO A 894 32.76 -8.88 -15.70
N ASP A 895 32.89 -8.71 -17.02
CA ASP A 895 33.92 -9.38 -17.81
C ASP A 895 35.32 -8.95 -17.32
N GLY A 896 36.24 -9.90 -17.16
CA GLY A 896 37.61 -9.61 -16.72
C GLY A 896 37.81 -9.52 -15.19
N LEU A 897 36.82 -9.91 -14.37
CA LEU A 897 36.99 -10.02 -12.91
C LEU A 897 38.03 -11.07 -12.46
N ALA A 898 38.48 -11.89 -13.42
CA ALA A 898 39.61 -12.77 -13.29
C ALA A 898 40.89 -11.93 -13.18
N GLY A 899 41.28 -11.59 -11.96
CA GLY A 899 42.70 -11.33 -11.67
C GLY A 899 43.52 -12.61 -11.90
N ALA A 900 44.33 -13.03 -10.92
CA ALA A 900 45.14 -14.25 -10.98
C ALA A 900 44.34 -15.59 -10.89
N ALA A 901 43.00 -15.57 -10.84
CA ALA A 901 42.17 -16.76 -10.64
C ALA A 901 41.48 -17.23 -11.94
N PRO A 902 41.37 -18.54 -12.21
CA PRO A 902 40.70 -19.07 -13.40
C PRO A 902 39.22 -18.67 -13.46
N ALA A 903 38.71 -18.35 -14.65
CA ALA A 903 37.32 -17.96 -14.87
C ALA A 903 36.29 -19.02 -14.40
N SER A 904 36.64 -20.31 -14.50
CA SER A 904 35.83 -21.41 -13.97
C SER A 904 35.64 -21.33 -12.45
N LEU A 905 36.68 -20.94 -11.71
CA LEU A 905 36.64 -20.83 -10.26
C LEU A 905 35.83 -19.62 -9.79
N VAL A 906 35.91 -18.51 -10.54
CA VAL A 906 35.04 -17.33 -10.34
C VAL A 906 33.57 -17.71 -10.59
N GLY A 907 33.30 -18.50 -11.64
CA GLY A 907 31.97 -19.02 -11.94
C GLY A 907 31.41 -19.90 -10.82
N ASP A 908 32.21 -20.84 -10.31
CA ASP A 908 31.82 -21.71 -9.21
C ASP A 908 31.52 -20.93 -7.92
N PHE A 909 32.36 -19.93 -7.60
CA PHE A 909 32.14 -19.04 -6.46
C PHE A 909 30.82 -18.26 -6.60
N VAL A 910 30.56 -17.69 -7.78
CA VAL A 910 29.30 -17.00 -8.06
C VAL A 910 28.11 -17.96 -7.98
N GLY A 911 28.29 -19.23 -8.36
CA GLY A 911 27.30 -20.29 -8.14
C GLY A 911 26.95 -20.49 -6.66
N VAL A 912 27.95 -20.51 -5.78
CA VAL A 912 27.75 -20.56 -4.32
C VAL A 912 27.01 -19.31 -3.82
N LEU A 913 27.39 -18.11 -4.28
CA LEU A 913 26.69 -16.88 -3.91
C LEU A 913 25.23 -16.85 -4.40
N ARG A 914 24.95 -17.37 -5.60
CA ARG A 914 23.59 -17.51 -6.16
C ARG A 914 22.73 -18.41 -5.29
N ARG A 915 23.25 -19.56 -4.86
CA ARG A 915 22.53 -20.44 -3.94
C ARG A 915 22.30 -19.77 -2.58
N ALA A 916 23.27 -19.01 -2.07
CA ALA A 916 23.08 -18.24 -0.82
C ALA A 916 22.03 -17.13 -0.95
N CYS A 917 21.88 -16.53 -2.13
CA CYS A 917 20.94 -15.44 -2.40
C CYS A 917 19.64 -15.90 -3.11
N GLU A 918 19.32 -17.20 -3.05
CA GLU A 918 18.12 -17.75 -3.70
C GLU A 918 16.85 -17.18 -3.06
N GLN A 919 15.90 -16.70 -3.87
CA GLN A 919 14.74 -15.98 -3.33
C GLN A 919 13.83 -16.89 -2.49
N ALA A 920 13.69 -18.15 -2.90
CA ALA A 920 12.97 -19.17 -2.14
C ALA A 920 13.84 -19.67 -0.97
N GLN A 921 13.45 -19.34 0.27
CA GLN A 921 14.17 -19.73 1.49
C GLN A 921 14.55 -21.22 1.56
N PRO A 922 13.69 -22.20 1.21
CA PRO A 922 14.05 -23.63 1.29
C PRO A 922 15.16 -24.07 0.32
N ARG A 923 15.46 -23.26 -0.71
CA ARG A 923 16.49 -23.56 -1.72
C ARG A 923 17.85 -22.94 -1.38
N ARG A 924 17.92 -22.09 -0.35
CA ARG A 924 19.17 -21.53 0.18
C ARG A 924 19.91 -22.52 1.05
N TYR A 925 21.17 -22.21 1.33
CA TYR A 925 21.87 -22.75 2.50
C TYR A 925 21.08 -22.41 3.76
N GLN A 926 20.83 -23.40 4.60
CA GLN A 926 20.00 -23.21 5.80
C GLN A 926 20.82 -22.70 6.97
N THR A 927 22.12 -22.99 6.98
CA THR A 927 23.07 -22.57 8.03
C THR A 927 24.29 -21.87 7.43
N ALA A 928 24.96 -21.08 8.24
CA ALA A 928 26.22 -20.45 7.84
C ALA A 928 27.35 -21.48 7.69
N GLU A 929 27.32 -22.58 8.46
CA GLU A 929 28.25 -23.70 8.31
C GLU A 929 28.20 -24.33 6.91
N GLU A 930 27.00 -24.63 6.40
CA GLU A 930 26.84 -25.19 5.04
C GLU A 930 27.36 -24.23 3.96
N PHE A 931 27.15 -22.92 4.16
CA PHE A 931 27.65 -21.90 3.26
C PHE A 931 29.19 -21.83 3.28
N VAL A 932 29.79 -21.84 4.47
CA VAL A 932 31.26 -21.84 4.65
C VAL A 932 31.90 -23.08 4.03
N GLU A 933 31.29 -24.26 4.16
CA GLU A 933 31.75 -25.47 3.47
C GLU A 933 31.77 -25.29 1.95
N GLY A 934 30.75 -24.65 1.39
CA GLY A 934 30.70 -24.25 -0.01
C GLY A 934 31.88 -23.34 -0.41
N LEU A 935 32.22 -22.37 0.43
CA LEU A 935 33.36 -21.47 0.20
C LEU A 935 34.71 -22.20 0.29
N ARG A 936 34.91 -23.05 1.32
CA ARG A 936 36.13 -23.86 1.49
C ARG A 936 36.38 -24.80 0.31
N ALA A 937 35.32 -25.35 -0.28
CA ALA A 937 35.42 -26.17 -1.49
C ALA A 937 35.90 -25.39 -2.73
N ILE A 938 35.65 -24.07 -2.81
CA ILE A 938 36.27 -23.22 -3.82
C ILE A 938 37.73 -22.92 -3.44
N GLN A 939 37.98 -22.57 -2.18
CA GLN A 939 39.31 -22.18 -1.69
C GLN A 939 40.36 -23.28 -1.90
N SER A 940 40.01 -24.55 -1.67
CA SER A 940 40.91 -25.69 -1.86
C SER A 940 41.38 -25.91 -3.30
N ARG A 941 40.72 -25.26 -4.27
CA ARG A 941 41.01 -25.35 -5.71
C ARG A 941 41.78 -24.13 -6.23
N LEU A 942 42.13 -23.17 -5.37
CA LEU A 942 43.00 -22.06 -5.76
C LEU A 942 44.45 -22.55 -6.00
N PRO A 943 45.08 -22.20 -7.14
CA PRO A 943 46.47 -22.55 -7.38
C PRO A 943 47.39 -21.75 -6.43
N GLY A 944 48.10 -22.46 -5.54
CA GLY A 944 49.03 -21.89 -4.56
C GLY A 944 48.43 -21.80 -3.16
N GLY A 945 48.55 -22.89 -2.38
CA GLY A 945 48.31 -22.84 -0.94
C GLY A 945 49.48 -22.18 -0.22
N GLY A 946 49.22 -21.10 0.52
CA GLY A 946 50.13 -20.59 1.54
C GLY A 946 50.14 -19.07 1.73
N ALA A 947 49.32 -18.58 2.67
CA ALA A 947 49.49 -17.35 3.47
C ALA A 947 49.54 -15.97 2.72
N PRO A 948 49.17 -14.86 3.40
CA PRO A 948 48.31 -13.78 2.89
C PRO A 948 48.93 -12.75 1.94
#